data_AF-A0A1F3DI91-F1
#
_entry.id   AF-A0A1F3DI91-F1
#
_cell.length_a   1.000
_cell.length_b   1.000
_cell.length_c   1.000
_cell.angle_alpha   90.00
_cell.angle_beta   90.00
_cell.angle_gamma   90.00
#
_symmetry.space_group_name_H-M   'P 1'
#
loop_
_entity.id
_entity.type
_entity.pdbx_description
1 polymer ?
#
loop_
_entity_poly.entity_id
_entity_poly.type
_entity_poly.pdbx_seq_one_letter_code
_entity_poly.pdbx_strand_id
1 'polypeptide(L)'
;MGKSAINSCNMKFKPWLNSLSRLCILICVILIVLPLSGQQPGSPVIIWEDPVLTDSKTNQSAVNIKARIESKFELQNVEVLVNNVPVRSEKRELTIIADKASYSFTQSISLQPGKNNIVILAANAKGVTYSGKRVINLLFGAVPEIKIVNPALKDSLNIIGTVLVRVEIISRTALRDYRMIQNGKSLTILSVERPVRKDSITYIFEKKLELQNGSNIISVEAENIIGTGSSGERNILFSREPTVKWILPSSLNNFTNSEVYTVRAEIVTLFELQNALVNLNGALLPEDKGEISKVNEGKYIFEKNIHLAPGKNSIFIQTGNAKGLATSSSRFVGYLFPVVSMVYPSYRDSIMTSGSILLKAEIDSKTPLQSVRLYLNGKVVFGEPSKKPVQKDSVTYLVESQLQLQAGTNTIYLEAKNTLGKSGSEKQKIIWQVEPFVLWVTPSSDNTTIPSGTVNIKASIKSKFDLQSVRVNLNDSILTDEGGVITRVDNDNYTYERNIRINPGQNTIQLDAGNAKGIGYSKSLKVVGKPGLASEIKPVSRVVPELPVLSWKNPLTERSEVNQPSLDIRMDIGSKEKPDSITVYLNGKVLEKSAGLNRVEKENGSYVFKSNIMLNPGDNSIYLTARNIAGTVRSKELNVKYTVPVVAAVAPPETKPDSVPVMMAAVISKVTPSSPDITWITPSRPKSDIDQNSGTIRARIKSHENLQSLLVYVNGTASEELSKVLASDTQGEYLIEKVINFQPGENNIYLVASNTAGTSKSEIRYLTNPPTNPPVVSWAVPANPKAIVNSEIITIEACIKTATTLKTVQIFVNGVQQASEMMFQNPQTGDCSYRFNKEVILKEGDNSVFIIASNFAGSTNSERRLIRFEQAMTTEKRLALVIGNADYGSSNILKNPVNDANLIEGTLKNLGFVIIKRTNASKNEMMEALRDFSKQLTEYNVALFYYAGHGIQVDGQNYLIPVDAQLKEKSDCKWEAVPVNYIVEEFERVPENINIVILDACRNNPFRSWVRGGEEGFRAINPVSGTIVSFATSEGSTAADGSGSNGTFTEELVKQIVIPQAVSSVFINTRKEVMRRTNNAQRPQEWNMLTGEFYFAK
;
A
#
# COMPACT_ATOMS: atom_id res chain seq x y z
N MET A 1 5.70 -32.39 -61.78
CA MET A 1 4.87 -31.83 -62.89
C MET A 1 3.42 -32.11 -62.54
N GLY A 2 2.43 -31.22 -62.43
CA GLY A 2 2.21 -29.76 -62.43
C GLY A 2 0.74 -29.60 -61.94
N LYS A 3 0.42 -28.75 -60.95
CA LYS A 3 -0.12 -27.37 -61.11
C LYS A 3 -1.30 -27.30 -62.12
N SER A 4 -2.47 -26.72 -61.86
CA SER A 4 -2.84 -25.63 -60.94
C SER A 4 -4.31 -25.22 -61.08
N ALA A 5 -4.80 -24.54 -60.03
CA ALA A 5 -5.72 -23.37 -60.02
C ALA A 5 -7.22 -23.59 -60.33
N ILE A 6 -8.14 -23.42 -59.37
CA ILE A 6 -8.59 -22.18 -58.67
C ILE A 6 -9.48 -21.30 -59.57
N ASN A 7 -10.78 -21.25 -59.22
CA ASN A 7 -11.67 -20.08 -59.16
C ASN A 7 -13.08 -20.58 -58.78
N SER A 8 -13.89 -19.98 -57.90
CA SER A 8 -13.74 -18.89 -56.95
C SER A 8 -15.10 -18.75 -56.23
N CYS A 9 -15.05 -18.34 -54.97
CA CYS A 9 -16.09 -17.73 -54.12
C CYS A 9 -17.42 -17.28 -54.78
N ASN A 10 -18.57 -17.59 -54.14
CA ASN A 10 -19.16 -16.63 -53.20
C ASN A 10 -20.41 -17.16 -52.45
N MET A 11 -20.30 -17.09 -51.12
CA MET A 11 -21.28 -16.63 -50.12
C MET A 11 -22.76 -17.08 -50.15
N LYS A 12 -23.13 -17.72 -49.03
CA LYS A 12 -24.23 -17.40 -48.09
C LYS A 12 -25.55 -16.85 -48.66
N PHE A 13 -26.65 -17.58 -48.44
CA PHE A 13 -27.83 -17.13 -47.68
C PHE A 13 -28.80 -18.33 -47.49
N LYS A 14 -29.11 -18.71 -46.24
CA LYS A 14 -30.45 -19.22 -45.88
C LYS A 14 -31.36 -17.96 -45.82
N PRO A 15 -32.67 -17.96 -46.13
CA PRO A 15 -33.63 -18.97 -45.66
C PRO A 15 -34.89 -19.25 -46.53
N TRP A 16 -35.62 -20.31 -46.17
CA TRP A 16 -37.08 -20.50 -46.23
C TRP A 16 -37.87 -20.66 -47.56
N LEU A 17 -38.71 -21.70 -47.50
CA LEU A 17 -40.02 -21.96 -48.12
C LEU A 17 -40.14 -22.40 -49.59
N ASN A 18 -40.92 -23.49 -49.72
CA ASN A 18 -42.00 -23.67 -50.67
C ASN A 18 -41.74 -23.32 -52.14
N SER A 19 -41.58 -24.36 -52.97
CA SER A 19 -42.64 -24.82 -53.87
C SER A 19 -42.03 -25.58 -55.04
N LEU A 20 -42.51 -26.81 -55.20
CA LEU A 20 -42.56 -27.66 -56.41
C LEU A 20 -43.01 -29.05 -55.91
N SER A 21 -44.06 -29.11 -55.07
CA SER A 21 -45.46 -29.33 -55.51
C SER A 21 -45.79 -28.85 -56.93
N ARG A 22 -46.29 -29.80 -57.74
CA ARG A 22 -46.85 -29.69 -59.11
C ARG A 22 -45.97 -30.21 -60.26
N LEU A 23 -45.57 -31.48 -60.17
CA LEU A 23 -45.67 -32.39 -61.33
C LEU A 23 -45.61 -33.86 -60.87
N CYS A 24 -46.61 -34.30 -60.11
CA CYS A 24 -47.06 -35.70 -59.96
C CYS A 24 -48.35 -35.76 -59.13
N ILE A 25 -49.28 -34.84 -59.42
CA ILE A 25 -50.71 -34.97 -59.08
C ILE A 25 -51.42 -35.17 -60.41
N LEU A 26 -51.41 -36.41 -60.87
CA LEU A 26 -52.44 -37.00 -61.70
C LEU A 26 -52.28 -38.51 -61.51
N ILE A 27 -53.32 -39.17 -60.99
CA ILE A 27 -53.47 -40.58 -60.62
C ILE A 27 -53.43 -40.85 -59.10
N CYS A 28 -54.60 -41.25 -58.61
CA CYS A 28 -54.92 -41.92 -57.34
C CYS A 28 -55.21 -41.07 -56.09
N VAL A 29 -56.32 -40.31 -56.16
CA VAL A 29 -57.33 -40.38 -55.09
C VAL A 29 -58.47 -41.25 -55.62
N ILE A 30 -59.01 -42.11 -54.75
CA ILE A 30 -60.03 -43.16 -54.99
C ILE A 30 -59.42 -44.45 -55.56
N LEU A 31 -59.16 -45.41 -54.68
CA LEU A 31 -59.62 -46.81 -54.78
C LEU A 31 -59.21 -47.59 -53.52
N ILE A 32 -60.21 -47.85 -52.68
CA ILE A 32 -60.51 -49.15 -52.06
C ILE A 32 -59.40 -49.83 -51.24
N VAL A 33 -59.68 -49.93 -49.94
CA VAL A 33 -59.33 -51.03 -49.03
C VAL A 33 -58.70 -52.24 -49.74
N LEU A 34 -57.39 -52.42 -49.61
CA LEU A 34 -56.74 -53.71 -49.85
C LEU A 34 -56.15 -54.23 -48.54
N PRO A 35 -56.44 -55.48 -48.17
CA PRO A 35 -56.11 -56.02 -46.86
C PRO A 35 -54.60 -56.34 -46.80
N LEU A 36 -53.97 -56.02 -45.68
CA LEU A 36 -52.77 -56.74 -45.27
C LEU A 36 -53.13 -58.22 -45.24
N SER A 37 -52.45 -59.00 -46.09
CA SER A 37 -52.67 -60.42 -46.26
C SER A 37 -52.56 -61.15 -44.93
N GLY A 38 -53.66 -61.73 -44.47
CA GLY A 38 -53.70 -62.65 -43.32
C GLY A 38 -54.75 -62.35 -42.26
N GLN A 39 -55.45 -61.22 -42.29
CA GLN A 39 -56.45 -60.88 -41.27
C GLN A 39 -57.87 -61.21 -41.75
N GLN A 40 -58.52 -62.21 -41.13
CA GLN A 40 -59.88 -62.60 -41.49
C GLN A 40 -60.90 -61.48 -41.16
N PRO A 41 -61.97 -61.28 -41.96
CA PRO A 41 -63.00 -60.31 -41.65
C PRO A 41 -63.63 -60.58 -40.27
N GLY A 42 -63.41 -59.68 -39.31
CA GLY A 42 -63.90 -59.81 -37.94
C GLY A 42 -62.86 -60.25 -36.90
N SER A 43 -61.58 -60.43 -37.28
CA SER A 43 -60.48 -60.61 -36.32
C SER A 43 -60.37 -59.41 -35.36
N PRO A 44 -60.03 -59.65 -34.08
CA PRO A 44 -59.69 -58.57 -33.15
C PRO A 44 -58.48 -57.74 -33.63
N VAL A 45 -58.44 -56.45 -33.32
CA VAL A 45 -57.31 -55.54 -33.54
C VAL A 45 -56.72 -55.13 -32.19
N ILE A 46 -55.40 -55.25 -32.04
CA ILE A 46 -54.70 -54.94 -30.78
C ILE A 46 -53.91 -53.64 -30.96
N ILE A 47 -54.23 -52.66 -30.11
CA ILE A 47 -53.58 -51.34 -30.08
C ILE A 47 -52.84 -51.24 -28.74
N TRP A 48 -51.51 -51.12 -28.79
CA TRP A 48 -50.69 -51.00 -27.58
C TRP A 48 -50.82 -49.61 -26.95
N GLU A 49 -51.04 -49.57 -25.65
CA GLU A 49 -50.86 -48.34 -24.85
C GLU A 49 -49.45 -48.38 -24.23
N ASP A 50 -48.85 -47.23 -23.92
CA ASP A 50 -47.50 -47.21 -23.34
C ASP A 50 -47.48 -47.83 -21.93
N PRO A 51 -46.51 -48.72 -21.63
CA PRO A 51 -46.47 -49.42 -20.37
C PRO A 51 -46.15 -48.46 -19.22
N VAL A 52 -46.91 -48.53 -18.14
CA VAL A 52 -46.67 -47.75 -16.93
C VAL A 52 -45.67 -48.50 -16.05
N LEU A 53 -44.48 -47.93 -15.86
CA LEU A 53 -43.46 -48.47 -14.95
C LEU A 53 -43.91 -48.21 -13.51
N THR A 54 -44.33 -49.25 -12.81
CA THR A 54 -44.67 -49.18 -11.39
C THR A 54 -43.45 -49.56 -10.55
N ASP A 55 -42.85 -48.55 -9.92
CA ASP A 55 -41.83 -48.60 -8.86
C ASP A 55 -40.36 -48.82 -9.28
N SER A 56 -39.55 -47.76 -9.17
CA SER A 56 -38.11 -47.75 -9.45
C SER A 56 -37.24 -48.06 -8.22
N LYS A 57 -37.81 -48.61 -7.14
CA LYS A 57 -37.07 -48.88 -5.89
C LYS A 57 -37.14 -50.32 -5.37
N THR A 58 -37.83 -51.22 -6.07
CA THR A 58 -37.84 -52.64 -5.72
C THR A 58 -37.25 -53.49 -6.86
N ASN A 59 -36.38 -54.45 -6.51
CA ASN A 59 -35.60 -55.28 -7.44
C ASN A 59 -36.47 -56.36 -8.13
N GLN A 60 -37.70 -56.02 -8.53
CA GLN A 60 -38.66 -56.92 -9.15
C GLN A 60 -38.86 -56.61 -10.63
N SER A 61 -38.88 -57.67 -11.45
CA SER A 61 -38.94 -57.66 -12.91
C SER A 61 -40.35 -57.48 -13.50
N ALA A 62 -41.31 -56.99 -12.72
CA ALA A 62 -42.72 -56.91 -13.10
C ALA A 62 -43.07 -55.59 -13.83
N VAL A 63 -43.69 -55.70 -15.01
CA VAL A 63 -44.19 -54.56 -15.82
C VAL A 63 -45.68 -54.75 -16.08
N ASN A 64 -46.46 -53.67 -15.94
CA ASN A 64 -47.87 -53.67 -16.34
C ASN A 64 -47.98 -53.30 -17.82
N ILE A 65 -48.34 -54.28 -18.65
CA ILE A 65 -48.67 -54.01 -20.05
C ILE A 65 -50.15 -53.65 -20.17
N LYS A 66 -50.44 -52.62 -20.98
CA LYS A 66 -51.79 -52.16 -21.25
C LYS A 66 -52.04 -52.09 -22.75
N ALA A 67 -53.20 -52.57 -23.19
CA ALA A 67 -53.60 -52.56 -24.57
C ALA A 67 -55.10 -52.36 -24.70
N ARG A 68 -55.53 -51.73 -25.79
CA ARG A 68 -56.92 -51.70 -26.23
C ARG A 68 -57.12 -52.76 -27.32
N ILE A 69 -58.19 -53.54 -27.18
CA ILE A 69 -58.54 -54.59 -28.14
C ILE A 69 -59.91 -54.24 -28.73
N GLU A 70 -59.97 -54.05 -30.03
CA GLU A 70 -61.21 -53.78 -30.76
C GLU A 70 -61.65 -55.02 -31.52
N SER A 71 -62.89 -55.46 -31.35
CA SER A 71 -63.40 -56.67 -31.99
C SER A 71 -64.88 -56.50 -32.35
N LYS A 72 -65.24 -56.91 -33.58
CA LYS A 72 -66.64 -56.90 -34.05
C LYS A 72 -67.53 -57.96 -33.37
N PHE A 73 -66.92 -58.97 -32.75
CA PHE A 73 -67.59 -60.05 -32.03
C PHE A 73 -67.06 -60.13 -30.61
N GLU A 74 -67.86 -60.66 -29.68
CA GLU A 74 -67.48 -60.74 -28.27
C GLU A 74 -66.16 -61.51 -28.07
N LEU A 75 -65.24 -60.95 -27.30
CA LEU A 75 -63.96 -61.59 -26.97
C LEU A 75 -64.17 -62.75 -26.00
N GLN A 76 -63.68 -63.94 -26.36
CA GLN A 76 -63.74 -65.13 -25.50
C GLN A 76 -62.44 -65.37 -24.74
N ASN A 77 -61.29 -65.07 -25.35
CA ASN A 77 -60.01 -65.26 -24.69
C ASN A 77 -58.99 -64.20 -25.11
N VAL A 78 -58.09 -63.84 -24.18
CA VAL A 78 -56.89 -63.04 -24.43
C VAL A 78 -55.75 -63.70 -23.65
N GLU A 79 -54.65 -64.00 -24.33
CA GLU A 79 -53.48 -64.66 -23.76
C GLU A 79 -52.23 -63.82 -24.05
N VAL A 80 -51.32 -63.75 -23.08
CA VAL A 80 -50.05 -63.04 -23.24
C VAL A 80 -48.92 -64.05 -23.20
N LEU A 81 -48.01 -63.96 -24.17
CA LEU A 81 -46.78 -64.74 -24.22
C LEU A 81 -45.58 -63.82 -24.07
N VAL A 82 -44.64 -64.22 -23.21
CA VAL A 82 -43.32 -63.60 -23.09
C VAL A 82 -42.30 -64.62 -23.59
N ASN A 83 -41.53 -64.24 -24.62
CA ASN A 83 -40.58 -65.13 -25.32
C ASN A 83 -41.23 -66.47 -25.74
N ASN A 84 -42.46 -66.40 -26.26
CA ASN A 84 -43.30 -67.54 -26.66
C ASN A 84 -43.77 -68.46 -25.52
N VAL A 85 -43.67 -68.04 -24.26
CA VAL A 85 -44.20 -68.79 -23.11
C VAL A 85 -45.45 -68.08 -22.54
N PRO A 86 -46.59 -68.77 -22.39
CA PRO A 86 -47.81 -68.21 -21.80
C PRO A 86 -47.60 -67.69 -20.38
N VAL A 87 -48.08 -66.49 -20.09
CA VAL A 87 -48.02 -65.87 -18.76
C VAL A 87 -49.29 -66.18 -17.97
N ARG A 88 -49.14 -66.93 -16.87
CA ARG A 88 -50.20 -67.19 -15.88
C ARG A 88 -50.07 -66.22 -14.72
N SER A 89 -50.50 -64.96 -14.86
CA SER A 89 -50.55 -64.03 -13.72
C SER A 89 -51.90 -64.09 -12.99
N GLU A 90 -51.90 -63.81 -11.68
CA GLU A 90 -53.13 -63.81 -10.86
C GLU A 90 -53.97 -62.52 -10.99
N LYS A 91 -53.38 -61.42 -11.51
CA LYS A 91 -54.07 -60.15 -11.75
C LYS A 91 -54.17 -59.88 -13.25
N ARG A 92 -55.38 -60.04 -13.78
CA ARG A 92 -55.79 -59.70 -15.14
C ARG A 92 -57.08 -58.90 -15.05
N GLU A 93 -57.09 -57.71 -15.63
CA GLU A 93 -58.29 -56.88 -15.71
C GLU A 93 -58.68 -56.70 -17.19
N LEU A 94 -59.91 -57.08 -17.52
CA LEU A 94 -60.54 -56.86 -18.82
C LEU A 94 -61.84 -56.08 -18.59
N THR A 95 -61.94 -54.88 -19.17
CA THR A 95 -63.11 -54.01 -18.98
C THR A 95 -63.63 -53.55 -20.34
N ILE A 96 -64.96 -53.63 -20.54
CA ILE A 96 -65.61 -53.17 -21.77
C ILE A 96 -65.74 -51.65 -21.68
N ILE A 97 -65.19 -50.93 -22.67
CA ILE A 97 -65.11 -49.46 -22.62
C ILE A 97 -66.25 -48.79 -23.42
N ALA A 98 -66.79 -49.44 -24.47
CA ALA A 98 -67.93 -48.94 -25.26
C ALA A 98 -68.60 -50.02 -26.14
N ASP A 99 -69.92 -49.88 -26.37
CA ASP A 99 -70.81 -50.58 -27.35
C ASP A 99 -70.46 -52.03 -27.73
N LYS A 100 -70.04 -52.85 -26.76
CA LYS A 100 -69.68 -54.28 -26.89
C LYS A 100 -68.59 -54.60 -27.95
N ALA A 101 -67.87 -53.59 -28.45
CA ALA A 101 -66.89 -53.76 -29.54
C ALA A 101 -65.45 -53.33 -29.16
N SER A 102 -65.22 -52.75 -27.97
CA SER A 102 -63.89 -52.29 -27.53
C SER A 102 -63.61 -52.66 -26.07
N TYR A 103 -62.41 -53.19 -25.81
CA TYR A 103 -62.00 -53.75 -24.52
C TYR A 103 -60.67 -53.16 -24.07
N SER A 104 -60.57 -52.75 -22.79
CA SER A 104 -59.30 -52.41 -22.13
C SER A 104 -58.73 -53.67 -21.51
N PHE A 105 -57.45 -53.94 -21.76
CA PHE A 105 -56.73 -55.07 -21.17
C PHE A 105 -55.48 -54.59 -20.44
N THR A 106 -55.34 -54.99 -19.18
CA THR A 106 -54.12 -54.76 -18.39
C THR A 106 -53.67 -56.07 -17.74
N GLN A 107 -52.38 -56.40 -17.86
CA GLN A 107 -51.78 -57.55 -17.19
C GLN A 107 -50.35 -57.27 -16.72
N SER A 108 -50.03 -57.65 -15.47
CA SER A 108 -48.66 -57.64 -14.96
C SER A 108 -47.88 -58.86 -15.47
N ILE A 109 -46.70 -58.62 -16.03
CA ILE A 109 -45.81 -59.66 -16.56
C ILE A 109 -44.39 -59.50 -16.00
N SER A 110 -43.66 -60.59 -15.79
CA SER A 110 -42.24 -60.56 -15.38
C SER A 110 -41.32 -60.75 -16.58
N LEU A 111 -40.28 -59.92 -16.68
CA LEU A 111 -39.36 -59.90 -17.82
C LEU A 111 -37.92 -60.29 -17.43
N GLN A 112 -37.15 -60.83 -18.37
CA GLN A 112 -35.74 -61.23 -18.16
C GLN A 112 -34.78 -60.09 -18.56
N PRO A 113 -33.53 -60.04 -18.06
CA PRO A 113 -32.52 -59.13 -18.60
C PRO A 113 -32.24 -59.39 -20.09
N GLY A 114 -32.12 -58.33 -20.87
CA GLY A 114 -31.95 -58.34 -22.33
C GLY A 114 -33.26 -58.13 -23.09
N LYS A 115 -33.30 -58.56 -24.36
CA LYS A 115 -34.46 -58.41 -25.24
C LYS A 115 -35.54 -59.44 -24.89
N ASN A 116 -36.75 -58.98 -24.64
CA ASN A 116 -37.94 -59.80 -24.40
C ASN A 116 -38.97 -59.53 -25.51
N ASN A 117 -39.49 -60.59 -26.11
CA ASN A 117 -40.55 -60.55 -27.11
C ASN A 117 -41.90 -60.79 -26.43
N ILE A 118 -42.81 -59.82 -26.50
CA ILE A 118 -44.14 -59.92 -25.90
C ILE A 118 -45.16 -60.04 -27.02
N VAL A 119 -46.05 -61.03 -26.90
CA VAL A 119 -47.12 -61.29 -27.85
C VAL A 119 -48.45 -61.33 -27.11
N ILE A 120 -49.43 -60.54 -27.55
CA ILE A 120 -50.82 -60.66 -27.08
C ILE A 120 -51.59 -61.41 -28.17
N LEU A 121 -52.26 -62.50 -27.80
CA LEU A 121 -53.20 -63.24 -28.63
C LEU A 121 -54.62 -62.95 -28.15
N ALA A 122 -55.52 -62.55 -29.06
CA ALA A 122 -56.92 -62.34 -28.74
C ALA A 122 -57.81 -63.19 -29.65
N ALA A 123 -58.80 -63.87 -29.06
CA ALA A 123 -59.74 -64.75 -29.74
C ALA A 123 -61.18 -64.30 -29.48
N ASN A 124 -61.98 -64.18 -30.53
CA ASN A 124 -63.40 -63.87 -30.43
C ASN A 124 -64.29 -65.13 -30.43
N ALA A 125 -65.58 -64.96 -30.19
CA ALA A 125 -66.58 -66.04 -30.13
C ALA A 125 -66.75 -66.85 -31.42
N LYS A 126 -66.14 -66.42 -32.54
CA LYS A 126 -66.09 -67.18 -33.80
C LYS A 126 -64.79 -67.96 -34.00
N GLY A 127 -63.92 -68.00 -33.00
CA GLY A 127 -62.64 -68.71 -33.05
C GLY A 127 -61.54 -67.98 -33.84
N VAL A 128 -61.80 -66.75 -34.31
CA VAL A 128 -60.83 -65.98 -35.09
C VAL A 128 -59.80 -65.33 -34.15
N THR A 129 -58.53 -65.68 -34.32
CA THR A 129 -57.41 -65.22 -33.48
C THR A 129 -56.54 -64.18 -34.17
N TYR A 130 -56.09 -63.17 -33.44
CA TYR A 130 -55.11 -62.18 -33.93
C TYR A 130 -54.00 -61.96 -32.90
N SER A 131 -52.78 -61.71 -33.38
CA SER A 131 -51.59 -61.51 -32.54
C SER A 131 -50.95 -60.13 -32.74
N GLY A 132 -50.74 -59.39 -31.65
CA GLY A 132 -49.92 -58.17 -31.62
C GLY A 132 -48.56 -58.46 -30.97
N LYS A 133 -47.44 -58.06 -31.60
CA LYS A 133 -46.07 -58.27 -31.08
C LYS A 133 -45.40 -56.95 -30.70
N ARG A 134 -44.69 -56.91 -29.57
CA ARG A 134 -43.84 -55.78 -29.13
C ARG A 134 -42.55 -56.32 -28.50
N VAL A 135 -41.43 -55.67 -28.76
CA VAL A 135 -40.11 -56.04 -28.17
C VAL A 135 -39.76 -55.03 -27.09
N ILE A 136 -39.44 -55.50 -25.88
CA ILE A 136 -38.97 -54.68 -24.76
C ILE A 136 -37.57 -55.12 -24.37
N ASN A 137 -36.62 -54.17 -24.30
CA ASN A 137 -35.24 -54.45 -23.90
C ASN A 137 -35.01 -54.00 -22.45
N LEU A 138 -34.68 -54.93 -21.56
CA LEU A 138 -34.37 -54.66 -20.16
C LEU A 138 -32.86 -54.69 -19.90
N LEU A 139 -32.28 -53.56 -19.53
CA LEU A 139 -30.85 -53.47 -19.24
C LEU A 139 -30.60 -53.63 -17.74
N PHE A 140 -30.40 -54.87 -17.29
CA PHE A 140 -29.71 -55.17 -16.02
C PHE A 140 -28.65 -56.25 -16.25
N GLY A 141 -27.37 -55.88 -16.28
CA GLY A 141 -26.24 -56.81 -16.41
C GLY A 141 -24.96 -56.17 -15.86
N ALA A 142 -24.28 -56.87 -14.94
CA ALA A 142 -23.14 -56.34 -14.19
C ALA A 142 -21.93 -56.07 -15.11
N VAL A 143 -21.44 -54.83 -15.07
CA VAL A 143 -20.16 -54.41 -15.66
C VAL A 143 -19.01 -55.23 -15.04
N PRO A 144 -18.02 -55.72 -15.82
CA PRO A 144 -16.87 -56.41 -15.25
C PRO A 144 -16.13 -55.52 -14.23
N GLU A 145 -15.68 -56.07 -13.11
CA GLU A 145 -14.89 -55.33 -12.13
C GLU A 145 -13.39 -55.64 -12.33
N ILE A 146 -12.53 -54.61 -12.34
CA ILE A 146 -11.09 -54.75 -12.58
C ILE A 146 -10.31 -54.31 -11.34
N LYS A 147 -9.37 -55.13 -10.90
CA LYS A 147 -8.44 -54.84 -9.80
C LYS A 147 -7.01 -55.08 -10.25
N ILE A 148 -6.19 -54.04 -10.22
CA ILE A 148 -4.76 -54.11 -10.54
C ILE A 148 -3.97 -54.24 -9.24
N VAL A 149 -3.34 -55.40 -9.03
CA VAL A 149 -2.60 -55.79 -7.83
C VAL A 149 -1.11 -55.90 -8.16
N ASN A 150 -0.27 -55.22 -7.40
CA ASN A 150 1.19 -55.28 -7.57
C ASN A 150 1.80 -55.96 -6.34
N PRO A 151 2.15 -57.26 -6.38
CA PRO A 151 2.58 -58.01 -5.19
C PRO A 151 3.89 -57.51 -4.56
N ALA A 152 4.72 -56.75 -5.29
CA ALA A 152 5.96 -56.18 -4.78
C ALA A 152 5.80 -54.81 -4.06
N LEU A 153 4.61 -54.19 -4.11
CA LEU A 153 4.37 -52.87 -3.51
C LEU A 153 3.62 -53.03 -2.18
N LYS A 154 4.30 -53.55 -1.15
CA LYS A 154 3.85 -53.34 0.23
C LYS A 154 4.32 -51.97 0.77
N ASP A 155 5.34 -51.38 0.13
CA ASP A 155 5.74 -49.98 0.28
C ASP A 155 6.07 -49.39 -1.10
N SER A 156 5.71 -48.13 -1.32
CA SER A 156 5.43 -47.52 -2.63
C SER A 156 6.62 -47.20 -3.55
N LEU A 157 7.69 -48.00 -3.58
CA LEU A 157 8.79 -47.85 -4.56
C LEU A 157 9.27 -49.21 -5.06
N ASN A 158 9.33 -49.38 -6.39
CA ASN A 158 9.91 -50.57 -7.01
C ASN A 158 11.40 -50.33 -7.34
N ILE A 159 12.26 -51.18 -6.79
CA ILE A 159 13.72 -51.04 -6.74
C ILE A 159 14.48 -51.67 -7.93
N ILE A 160 13.81 -52.34 -8.89
CA ILE A 160 14.50 -53.21 -9.88
C ILE A 160 14.27 -52.75 -11.34
N GLY A 161 13.66 -51.59 -11.59
CA GLY A 161 13.37 -51.10 -12.96
C GLY A 161 12.40 -51.99 -13.77
N THR A 162 11.91 -53.07 -13.16
CA THR A 162 10.90 -53.97 -13.71
C THR A 162 9.87 -54.30 -12.64
N VAL A 163 8.59 -54.38 -13.00
CA VAL A 163 7.47 -54.66 -12.07
C VAL A 163 6.65 -55.84 -12.58
N LEU A 164 6.30 -56.78 -11.70
CA LEU A 164 5.27 -57.78 -11.99
C LEU A 164 3.90 -57.19 -11.66
N VAL A 165 3.05 -57.03 -12.66
CA VAL A 165 1.67 -56.54 -12.52
C VAL A 165 0.72 -57.74 -12.58
N ARG A 166 -0.11 -57.91 -11.55
CA ARG A 166 -1.23 -58.85 -11.53
C ARG A 166 -2.53 -58.09 -11.75
N VAL A 167 -3.43 -58.63 -12.56
CA VAL A 167 -4.75 -58.07 -12.83
C VAL A 167 -5.80 -59.12 -12.53
N GLU A 168 -6.74 -58.80 -11.67
CA GLU A 168 -7.91 -59.62 -11.34
C GLU A 168 -9.15 -58.98 -11.97
N ILE A 169 -9.90 -59.74 -12.77
CA ILE A 169 -11.12 -59.29 -13.43
C ILE A 169 -12.27 -60.19 -12.99
N ILE A 170 -13.30 -59.62 -12.37
CA ILE A 170 -14.49 -60.33 -11.90
C ILE A 170 -15.63 -60.03 -12.89
N SER A 171 -16.11 -61.06 -13.58
CA SER A 171 -17.22 -60.94 -14.54
C SER A 171 -18.18 -62.13 -14.43
N ARG A 172 -19.46 -61.83 -14.17
CA ARG A 172 -20.54 -62.83 -14.08
C ARG A 172 -20.95 -63.42 -15.43
N THR A 173 -20.55 -62.77 -16.51
CA THR A 173 -20.69 -63.24 -17.90
C THR A 173 -19.30 -63.44 -18.51
N ALA A 174 -19.18 -64.31 -19.51
CA ALA A 174 -17.87 -64.64 -20.09
C ALA A 174 -17.15 -63.39 -20.61
N LEU A 175 -15.84 -63.32 -20.36
CA LEU A 175 -15.01 -62.21 -20.85
C LEU A 175 -14.75 -62.39 -22.36
N ARG A 176 -14.99 -61.32 -23.11
CA ARG A 176 -14.85 -61.25 -24.57
C ARG A 176 -13.50 -60.67 -24.96
N ASP A 177 -13.06 -59.60 -24.29
CA ASP A 177 -11.80 -58.93 -24.59
C ASP A 177 -11.07 -58.45 -23.32
N TYR A 178 -9.74 -58.37 -23.40
CA TYR A 178 -8.83 -57.91 -22.35
C TYR A 178 -7.60 -57.23 -22.97
N ARG A 179 -7.24 -56.05 -22.47
CA ARG A 179 -6.06 -55.31 -22.91
C ARG A 179 -5.32 -54.69 -21.73
N MET A 180 -4.00 -54.91 -21.68
CA MET A 180 -3.08 -54.18 -20.81
C MET A 180 -2.32 -53.12 -21.62
N ILE A 181 -2.20 -51.92 -21.07
CA ILE A 181 -1.62 -50.76 -21.73
C ILE A 181 -0.61 -50.13 -20.78
N GLN A 182 0.61 -49.86 -21.24
CA GLN A 182 1.61 -49.09 -20.49
C GLN A 182 1.93 -47.81 -21.25
N ASN A 183 1.78 -46.65 -20.61
CA ASN A 183 2.06 -45.33 -21.19
C ASN A 183 1.37 -45.14 -22.56
N GLY A 184 0.13 -45.59 -22.69
CA GLY A 184 -0.65 -45.53 -23.93
C GLY A 184 -0.29 -46.59 -24.99
N LYS A 185 0.78 -47.37 -24.79
CA LYS A 185 1.14 -48.46 -25.70
C LYS A 185 0.49 -49.76 -25.25
N SER A 186 -0.36 -50.34 -26.11
CA SER A 186 -0.95 -51.65 -25.85
C SER A 186 0.13 -52.72 -25.82
N LEU A 187 0.11 -53.52 -24.76
CA LEU A 187 1.07 -54.60 -24.52
C LEU A 187 0.50 -55.97 -24.89
N THR A 188 -0.75 -56.04 -25.32
CA THR A 188 -1.45 -57.29 -25.67
C THR A 188 -1.74 -57.30 -27.17
N ILE A 189 -1.27 -58.33 -27.88
CA ILE A 189 -1.39 -58.45 -29.34
C ILE A 189 -2.45 -59.52 -29.63
N LEU A 190 -3.71 -59.12 -29.83
CA LEU A 190 -4.83 -59.86 -30.43
C LEU A 190 -5.21 -61.26 -29.87
N SER A 191 -6.51 -61.43 -29.59
CA SER A 191 -7.19 -62.61 -29.01
C SER A 191 -6.76 -62.96 -27.59
N VAL A 192 -7.72 -62.86 -26.65
CA VAL A 192 -7.60 -63.00 -25.20
C VAL A 192 -6.40 -63.86 -24.77
N GLU A 193 -5.33 -63.20 -24.33
CA GLU A 193 -4.20 -63.83 -23.64
C GLU A 193 -4.80 -64.73 -22.55
N ARG A 194 -4.44 -66.02 -22.48
CA ARG A 194 -5.13 -66.93 -21.54
C ARG A 194 -4.85 -66.48 -20.10
N PRO A 195 -5.89 -66.37 -19.24
CA PRO A 195 -5.66 -66.03 -17.84
C PRO A 195 -4.77 -67.10 -17.20
N VAL A 196 -3.79 -66.65 -16.40
CA VAL A 196 -2.89 -67.52 -15.63
C VAL A 196 -3.72 -68.37 -14.65
N ARG A 197 -4.88 -67.85 -14.21
CA ARG A 197 -5.90 -68.60 -13.48
C ARG A 197 -7.30 -68.10 -13.81
N LYS A 198 -8.24 -69.03 -14.01
CA LYS A 198 -9.67 -68.74 -14.22
C LYS A 198 -10.52 -69.56 -13.26
N ASP A 199 -11.31 -68.86 -12.44
CA ASP A 199 -12.33 -69.44 -11.57
C ASP A 199 -13.73 -69.13 -12.17
N SER A 200 -14.83 -69.52 -11.53
CA SER A 200 -16.20 -69.45 -12.12
C SER A 200 -16.62 -68.06 -12.62
N ILE A 201 -16.11 -66.99 -12.00
CA ILE A 201 -16.35 -65.60 -12.40
C ILE A 201 -15.11 -64.71 -12.40
N THR A 202 -13.92 -65.22 -12.06
CA THR A 202 -12.70 -64.42 -11.87
C THR A 202 -11.60 -64.84 -12.84
N TYR A 203 -10.95 -63.87 -13.48
CA TYR A 203 -9.88 -64.04 -14.45
C TYR A 203 -8.63 -63.32 -13.92
N ILE A 204 -7.49 -64.03 -13.81
CA ILE A 204 -6.23 -63.47 -13.32
C ILE A 204 -5.19 -63.45 -14.44
N PHE A 205 -4.59 -62.29 -14.69
CA PHE A 205 -3.51 -62.08 -15.66
C PHE A 205 -2.27 -61.55 -14.94
N GLU A 206 -1.08 -61.97 -15.37
CA GLU A 206 0.19 -61.47 -14.82
C GLU A 206 1.15 -61.11 -15.95
N LYS A 207 1.85 -59.97 -15.81
CA LYS A 207 2.84 -59.53 -16.80
C LYS A 207 3.98 -58.77 -16.14
N LYS A 208 5.22 -59.09 -16.52
CA LYS A 208 6.41 -58.34 -16.09
C LYS A 208 6.64 -57.18 -17.06
N LEU A 209 6.74 -55.96 -16.52
CA LEU A 209 6.87 -54.71 -17.28
C LEU A 209 8.17 -54.01 -16.95
N GLU A 210 8.82 -53.40 -17.94
CA GLU A 210 9.98 -52.52 -17.73
C GLU A 210 9.51 -51.09 -17.50
N LEU A 211 10.07 -50.41 -16.49
CA LEU A 211 9.68 -49.04 -16.12
C LEU A 211 10.60 -48.01 -16.79
N GLN A 212 10.00 -46.96 -17.33
CA GLN A 212 10.68 -45.79 -17.89
C GLN A 212 10.88 -44.72 -16.81
N ASN A 213 11.94 -43.92 -16.94
CA ASN A 213 12.21 -42.82 -15.99
C ASN A 213 11.03 -41.84 -15.98
N GLY A 214 10.54 -41.50 -14.79
CA GLY A 214 9.31 -40.74 -14.58
C GLY A 214 8.08 -41.62 -14.28
N SER A 215 6.92 -41.15 -14.74
CA SER A 215 5.62 -41.77 -14.49
C SER A 215 5.35 -42.93 -15.45
N ASN A 216 4.95 -44.09 -14.93
CA ASN A 216 4.54 -45.24 -15.73
C ASN A 216 3.08 -45.58 -15.43
N ILE A 217 2.20 -45.25 -16.37
CA ILE A 217 0.76 -45.47 -16.26
C ILE A 217 0.44 -46.85 -16.83
N ILE A 218 -0.09 -47.73 -15.99
CA ILE A 218 -0.58 -49.05 -16.37
C ILE A 218 -2.10 -49.03 -16.37
N SER A 219 -2.70 -49.17 -17.55
CA SER A 219 -4.16 -49.21 -17.73
C SER A 219 -4.58 -50.61 -18.20
N VAL A 220 -5.77 -51.02 -17.78
CA VAL A 220 -6.41 -52.28 -18.15
C VAL A 220 -7.80 -52.00 -18.66
N GLU A 221 -8.18 -52.63 -19.77
CA GLU A 221 -9.53 -52.59 -20.34
C GLU A 221 -10.07 -54.01 -20.51
N ALA A 222 -11.37 -54.20 -20.25
CA ALA A 222 -12.01 -55.51 -20.36
C ALA A 222 -13.49 -55.39 -20.79
N GLU A 223 -13.96 -56.30 -21.64
CA GLU A 223 -15.34 -56.35 -22.14
C GLU A 223 -15.89 -57.77 -22.00
N ASN A 224 -17.17 -57.93 -21.66
CA ASN A 224 -17.84 -59.23 -21.63
C ASN A 224 -18.63 -59.53 -22.92
N ILE A 225 -19.11 -60.77 -23.06
CA ILE A 225 -19.84 -61.23 -24.26
C ILE A 225 -21.19 -60.52 -24.50
N ILE A 226 -21.72 -59.80 -23.52
CA ILE A 226 -22.96 -59.01 -23.65
C ILE A 226 -22.68 -57.54 -24.00
N GLY A 227 -21.42 -57.18 -24.23
CA GLY A 227 -21.00 -55.85 -24.70
C GLY A 227 -20.85 -54.80 -23.60
N THR A 228 -20.82 -55.19 -22.32
CA THR A 228 -20.51 -54.27 -21.23
C THR A 228 -19.03 -54.37 -20.86
N GLY A 229 -18.36 -53.22 -20.74
CA GLY A 229 -16.93 -53.14 -20.49
C GLY A 229 -16.57 -52.18 -19.36
N SER A 230 -15.34 -52.33 -18.85
CA SER A 230 -14.76 -51.50 -17.81
C SER A 230 -13.27 -51.27 -18.04
N SER A 231 -12.73 -50.27 -17.36
CA SER A 231 -11.29 -49.99 -17.38
C SER A 231 -10.78 -49.64 -15.99
N GLY A 232 -9.57 -50.07 -15.66
CA GLY A 232 -8.84 -49.69 -14.45
C GLY A 232 -7.47 -49.10 -14.79
N GLU A 233 -6.91 -48.29 -13.90
CA GLU A 233 -5.59 -47.69 -14.10
C GLU A 233 -4.79 -47.59 -12.81
N ARG A 234 -3.47 -47.67 -12.92
CA ARG A 234 -2.53 -47.48 -11.82
C ARG A 234 -1.26 -46.79 -12.31
N ASN A 235 -0.83 -45.75 -11.62
CA ASN A 235 0.42 -45.07 -11.91
C ASN A 235 1.57 -45.62 -11.03
N ILE A 236 2.75 -45.80 -11.63
CA ILE A 236 3.98 -46.29 -10.97
C ILE A 236 5.12 -45.32 -11.30
N LEU A 237 5.68 -44.63 -10.30
CA LEU A 237 6.82 -43.73 -10.48
C LEU A 237 8.15 -44.51 -10.44
N PHE A 238 9.09 -44.18 -11.33
CA PHE A 238 10.43 -44.76 -11.39
C PHE A 238 11.48 -43.69 -11.70
N SER A 239 12.57 -43.56 -10.93
CA SER A 239 13.67 -42.60 -11.21
C SER A 239 15.04 -43.25 -11.10
N ARG A 240 15.94 -43.03 -12.07
CA ARG A 240 17.35 -43.45 -12.05
C ARG A 240 18.25 -42.48 -11.27
N GLU A 241 17.92 -41.19 -11.30
CA GLU A 241 18.62 -40.13 -10.56
C GLU A 241 18.00 -39.94 -9.16
N PRO A 242 18.75 -39.40 -8.18
CA PRO A 242 18.21 -39.09 -6.87
C PRO A 242 17.07 -38.06 -6.97
N THR A 243 16.08 -38.18 -6.09
CA THR A 243 15.00 -37.19 -5.96
C THR A 243 15.10 -36.50 -4.62
N VAL A 244 14.95 -35.17 -4.61
CA VAL A 244 15.10 -34.34 -3.40
C VAL A 244 13.75 -33.76 -3.00
N LYS A 245 13.30 -34.06 -1.78
CA LYS A 245 12.10 -33.50 -1.17
C LYS A 245 12.49 -32.60 0.00
N TRP A 246 12.18 -31.31 -0.11
CA TRP A 246 12.45 -30.33 0.93
C TRP A 246 11.71 -30.64 2.24
N ILE A 247 12.42 -30.55 3.36
CA ILE A 247 11.85 -30.53 4.72
C ILE A 247 11.97 -29.11 5.28
N LEU A 248 13.16 -28.51 5.22
CA LEU A 248 13.44 -27.13 5.59
C LEU A 248 14.36 -26.44 4.55
N PRO A 249 14.02 -25.23 4.07
CA PRO A 249 12.77 -24.51 4.31
C PRO A 249 11.55 -25.21 3.67
N SER A 250 10.43 -25.27 4.40
CA SER A 250 9.22 -25.98 3.98
C SER A 250 8.39 -25.22 2.93
N SER A 251 8.53 -23.89 2.87
CA SER A 251 7.86 -23.00 1.91
C SER A 251 8.87 -22.28 1.01
N LEU A 252 8.40 -21.81 -0.15
CA LEU A 252 9.24 -21.16 -1.17
C LEU A 252 9.98 -19.92 -0.66
N ASN A 253 9.31 -19.13 0.18
CA ASN A 253 9.88 -17.97 0.87
C ASN A 253 9.76 -18.17 2.38
N ASN A 254 10.88 -18.07 3.08
CA ASN A 254 10.97 -18.11 4.54
C ASN A 254 11.75 -16.90 5.06
N PHE A 255 11.55 -16.58 6.33
CA PHE A 255 12.30 -15.54 7.03
C PHE A 255 12.90 -16.11 8.31
N THR A 256 14.12 -15.69 8.62
CA THR A 256 14.81 -16.08 9.84
C THR A 256 15.50 -14.87 10.46
N ASN A 257 15.65 -14.94 11.78
CA ASN A 257 16.43 -13.98 12.55
C ASN A 257 17.81 -14.54 12.94
N SER A 258 18.14 -15.75 12.48
CA SER A 258 19.41 -16.43 12.75
C SER A 258 20.31 -16.37 11.51
N GLU A 259 21.59 -16.05 11.72
CA GLU A 259 22.62 -16.10 10.66
C GLU A 259 22.83 -17.53 10.17
N VAL A 260 22.82 -18.48 11.11
CA VAL A 260 22.93 -19.91 10.80
C VAL A 260 21.54 -20.47 10.56
N TYR A 261 21.35 -21.11 9.41
CA TYR A 261 20.09 -21.74 9.03
C TYR A 261 20.32 -23.20 8.66
N THR A 262 19.49 -24.09 9.20
CA THR A 262 19.57 -25.52 8.89
C THR A 262 18.74 -25.84 7.65
N VAL A 263 19.42 -26.27 6.60
CA VAL A 263 18.81 -26.86 5.41
C VAL A 263 18.60 -28.34 5.65
N ARG A 264 17.38 -28.83 5.38
CA ARG A 264 17.03 -30.24 5.58
C ARG A 264 16.21 -30.78 4.42
N ALA A 265 16.57 -31.93 3.90
CA ALA A 265 15.85 -32.59 2.81
C ALA A 265 15.87 -34.12 2.93
N GLU A 266 14.83 -34.74 2.41
CA GLU A 266 14.76 -36.18 2.18
C GLU A 266 15.20 -36.48 0.75
N ILE A 267 16.16 -37.39 0.59
CA ILE A 267 16.69 -37.82 -0.70
C ILE A 267 16.32 -39.28 -0.93
N VAL A 268 15.69 -39.58 -2.05
CA VAL A 268 15.32 -40.95 -2.44
C VAL A 268 16.06 -41.32 -3.73
N THR A 269 16.80 -42.43 -3.72
CA THR A 269 17.63 -42.89 -4.84
C THR A 269 17.71 -44.42 -4.90
N LEU A 270 17.73 -44.98 -6.11
CA LEU A 270 17.88 -46.43 -6.34
C LEU A 270 19.34 -46.91 -6.25
N PHE A 271 20.28 -46.03 -6.53
CA PHE A 271 21.72 -46.28 -6.44
C PHE A 271 22.28 -45.59 -5.20
N GLU A 272 23.38 -46.10 -4.67
CA GLU A 272 24.05 -45.51 -3.51
C GLU A 272 24.30 -44.01 -3.75
N LEU A 273 23.82 -43.19 -2.81
CA LEU A 273 24.00 -41.74 -2.86
C LEU A 273 25.49 -41.44 -2.71
N GLN A 274 26.07 -40.78 -3.70
CA GLN A 274 27.50 -40.47 -3.73
C GLN A 274 27.81 -39.11 -3.10
N ASN A 275 26.93 -38.12 -3.29
CA ASN A 275 27.10 -36.77 -2.74
C ASN A 275 25.77 -36.02 -2.60
N ALA A 276 25.75 -35.04 -1.69
CA ALA A 276 24.71 -34.02 -1.56
C ALA A 276 25.33 -32.69 -1.13
N LEU A 277 25.14 -31.64 -1.93
CA LEU A 277 25.74 -30.32 -1.75
C LEU A 277 24.67 -29.22 -1.73
N VAL A 278 24.89 -28.18 -0.93
CA VAL A 278 24.04 -26.98 -0.95
C VAL A 278 24.69 -25.91 -1.81
N ASN A 279 23.92 -25.33 -2.72
CA ASN A 279 24.26 -24.07 -3.36
C ASN A 279 23.58 -22.92 -2.61
N LEU A 280 24.37 -21.95 -2.15
CA LEU A 280 23.91 -20.73 -1.49
C LEU A 280 24.35 -19.51 -2.31
N ASN A 281 23.37 -18.73 -2.78
CA ASN A 281 23.58 -17.50 -3.56
C ASN A 281 24.50 -17.70 -4.79
N GLY A 282 24.43 -18.86 -5.43
CA GLY A 282 25.25 -19.20 -6.59
C GLY A 282 26.55 -19.95 -6.27
N ALA A 283 26.96 -20.03 -5.00
CA ALA A 283 28.17 -20.74 -4.58
C ALA A 283 27.84 -22.14 -4.04
N LEU A 284 28.51 -23.17 -4.57
CA LEU A 284 28.45 -24.54 -4.04
C LEU A 284 29.30 -24.67 -2.78
N LEU A 285 28.67 -25.09 -1.69
CA LEU A 285 29.34 -25.32 -0.42
C LEU A 285 29.99 -26.72 -0.41
N PRO A 286 31.16 -26.89 0.22
CA PRO A 286 31.85 -28.18 0.32
C PRO A 286 31.06 -29.21 1.14
N GLU A 287 31.34 -30.50 0.94
CA GLU A 287 30.70 -31.60 1.68
C GLU A 287 31.35 -31.78 3.06
N ASP A 288 30.53 -31.82 4.12
CA ASP A 288 31.04 -32.04 5.48
C ASP A 288 30.70 -33.45 5.98
N LYS A 289 31.58 -34.03 6.81
CA LYS A 289 31.36 -35.37 7.38
C LYS A 289 30.13 -35.35 8.30
N GLY A 290 29.09 -36.12 7.95
CA GLY A 290 27.91 -36.36 8.80
C GLY A 290 26.60 -35.73 8.31
N GLU A 291 26.60 -35.05 7.17
CA GLU A 291 25.41 -34.37 6.62
C GLU A 291 24.36 -35.33 6.05
N ILE A 292 24.77 -36.54 5.68
CA ILE A 292 23.91 -37.55 5.07
C ILE A 292 23.71 -38.71 6.06
N SER A 293 22.46 -38.96 6.42
CA SER A 293 22.05 -40.10 7.24
C SER A 293 21.19 -41.06 6.43
N LYS A 294 21.63 -42.30 6.22
CA LYS A 294 20.82 -43.34 5.57
C LYS A 294 19.72 -43.82 6.52
N VAL A 295 18.47 -43.67 6.13
CA VAL A 295 17.30 -44.06 6.96
C VAL A 295 16.95 -45.52 6.72
N ASN A 296 16.84 -45.92 5.45
CA ASN A 296 16.66 -47.29 5.01
C ASN A 296 17.16 -47.44 3.56
N GLU A 297 16.96 -48.61 2.94
CA GLU A 297 17.41 -48.83 1.57
C GLU A 297 16.78 -47.82 0.59
N GLY A 298 17.65 -47.04 -0.07
CA GLY A 298 17.27 -46.04 -1.06
C GLY A 298 16.72 -44.71 -0.51
N LYS A 299 16.75 -44.48 0.81
CA LYS A 299 16.30 -43.21 1.41
C LYS A 299 17.31 -42.65 2.41
N TYR A 300 17.60 -41.37 2.24
CA TYR A 300 18.59 -40.61 3.00
C TYR A 300 17.98 -39.31 3.52
N ILE A 301 18.44 -38.83 4.66
CA ILE A 301 18.17 -37.48 5.16
C ILE A 301 19.46 -36.69 5.03
N PHE A 302 19.36 -35.55 4.35
CA PHE A 302 20.43 -34.58 4.22
C PHE A 302 20.14 -33.39 5.14
N GLU A 303 21.10 -33.01 5.96
CA GLU A 303 21.02 -31.87 6.87
C GLU A 303 22.34 -31.10 6.88
N LYS A 304 22.29 -29.79 6.59
CA LYS A 304 23.47 -28.91 6.57
C LYS A 304 23.14 -27.56 7.18
N ASN A 305 24.01 -27.08 8.06
CA ASN A 305 23.95 -25.71 8.55
C ASN A 305 24.67 -24.79 7.58
N ILE A 306 24.00 -23.70 7.18
CA ILE A 306 24.55 -22.69 6.27
C ILE A 306 24.55 -21.32 6.92
N HIS A 307 25.53 -20.48 6.57
CA HIS A 307 25.61 -19.10 7.02
C HIS A 307 24.99 -18.17 5.98
N LEU A 308 23.89 -17.52 6.33
CA LEU A 308 23.15 -16.63 5.43
C LEU A 308 23.81 -15.26 5.32
N ALA A 309 23.86 -14.74 4.09
CA ALA A 309 24.16 -13.34 3.90
C ALA A 309 22.96 -12.47 4.31
N PRO A 310 23.16 -11.22 4.73
CA PRO A 310 22.04 -10.33 5.05
C PRO A 310 21.16 -10.01 3.84
N GLY A 311 19.84 -9.98 4.03
CA GLY A 311 18.88 -9.83 2.93
C GLY A 311 18.33 -11.18 2.44
N LYS A 312 17.93 -11.26 1.16
CA LYS A 312 17.31 -12.45 0.57
C LYS A 312 18.39 -13.41 0.06
N ASN A 313 18.40 -14.64 0.56
CA ASN A 313 19.33 -15.69 0.14
C ASN A 313 18.61 -16.73 -0.71
N SER A 314 19.23 -17.19 -1.81
CA SER A 314 18.75 -18.30 -2.64
C SER A 314 19.49 -19.58 -2.29
N ILE A 315 18.74 -20.67 -2.11
CA ILE A 315 19.26 -21.96 -1.66
C ILE A 315 18.70 -23.07 -2.56
N PHE A 316 19.55 -23.95 -3.07
CA PHE A 316 19.12 -25.22 -3.67
C PHE A 316 20.10 -26.36 -3.36
N ILE A 317 19.68 -27.61 -3.53
CA ILE A 317 20.47 -28.81 -3.20
C ILE A 317 20.79 -29.56 -4.49
N GLN A 318 22.04 -29.94 -4.68
CA GLN A 318 22.49 -30.84 -5.74
C GLN A 318 22.86 -32.19 -5.15
N THR A 319 22.42 -33.28 -5.76
CA THR A 319 22.66 -34.64 -5.29
C THR A 319 23.08 -35.54 -6.45
N GLY A 320 23.89 -36.56 -6.18
CA GLY A 320 24.40 -37.44 -7.22
C GLY A 320 24.48 -38.90 -6.81
N ASN A 321 24.32 -39.77 -7.79
CA ASN A 321 24.58 -41.20 -7.66
C ASN A 321 25.34 -41.70 -8.90
N ALA A 322 25.65 -42.99 -8.93
CA ALA A 322 26.38 -43.62 -10.04
C ALA A 322 25.69 -43.53 -11.43
N LYS A 323 24.46 -43.03 -11.52
CA LYS A 323 23.68 -42.89 -12.76
C LYS A 323 23.41 -41.45 -13.18
N GLY A 324 23.68 -40.45 -12.33
CA GLY A 324 23.49 -39.04 -12.69
C GLY A 324 23.39 -38.09 -11.51
N LEU A 325 23.21 -36.81 -11.83
CA LEU A 325 23.07 -35.70 -10.89
C LEU A 325 21.65 -35.14 -10.95
N ALA A 326 21.08 -34.80 -9.80
CA ALA A 326 19.80 -34.14 -9.67
C ALA A 326 19.95 -32.82 -8.89
N THR A 327 19.11 -31.83 -9.22
CA THR A 327 19.07 -30.54 -8.54
C THR A 327 17.65 -30.27 -8.03
N SER A 328 17.52 -29.81 -6.79
CA SER A 328 16.23 -29.44 -6.21
C SER A 328 15.75 -28.07 -6.70
N SER A 329 14.46 -27.78 -6.51
CA SER A 329 13.93 -26.43 -6.72
C SER A 329 14.52 -25.43 -5.72
N SER A 330 14.79 -24.20 -6.15
CA SER A 330 15.31 -23.15 -5.26
C SER A 330 14.31 -22.76 -4.17
N ARG A 331 14.85 -22.32 -3.04
CA ARG A 331 14.13 -21.76 -1.90
C ARG A 331 14.78 -20.45 -1.49
N PHE A 332 14.00 -19.55 -0.89
CA PHE A 332 14.50 -18.24 -0.47
C PHE A 332 14.35 -18.05 1.04
N VAL A 333 15.41 -17.58 1.68
CA VAL A 333 15.42 -17.27 3.11
C VAL A 333 15.93 -15.84 3.35
N GLY A 334 15.09 -14.99 3.94
CA GLY A 334 15.44 -13.62 4.33
C GLY A 334 16.03 -13.53 5.74
N TYR A 335 17.16 -12.82 5.92
CA TYR A 335 17.86 -12.60 7.20
C TYR A 335 17.82 -11.11 7.64
N LEU A 336 17.29 -10.82 8.84
CA LEU A 336 16.59 -9.56 9.22
C LEU A 336 17.40 -8.45 9.95
N PHE A 337 16.98 -7.19 9.73
CA PHE A 337 17.48 -5.91 10.28
C PHE A 337 16.58 -5.45 11.46
N PRO A 338 17.00 -4.48 12.30
CA PRO A 338 16.14 -3.88 13.34
C PRO A 338 14.89 -3.23 12.73
N VAL A 339 13.74 -3.30 13.40
CA VAL A 339 12.51 -2.57 13.01
C VAL A 339 12.30 -1.39 13.95
N VAL A 340 12.08 -0.19 13.42
CA VAL A 340 11.88 1.04 14.20
C VAL A 340 10.43 1.50 14.03
N SER A 341 9.75 1.84 15.13
CA SER A 341 8.35 2.28 15.19
C SER A 341 8.19 3.53 16.08
N MET A 342 7.73 4.66 15.54
CA MET A 342 7.44 5.90 16.28
C MET A 342 6.06 5.81 16.92
N VAL A 343 6.03 5.57 18.24
CA VAL A 343 4.81 5.41 19.03
C VAL A 343 4.13 6.75 19.29
N TYR A 344 4.90 7.82 19.49
CA TYR A 344 4.36 9.18 19.66
C TYR A 344 5.34 10.25 19.18
N PRO A 345 4.88 11.27 18.42
CA PRO A 345 3.48 11.51 18.04
C PRO A 345 2.99 10.54 16.95
N SER A 346 1.72 10.13 16.99
CA SER A 346 1.14 9.27 15.95
C SER A 346 0.93 10.06 14.65
N TYR A 347 0.90 9.34 13.51
CA TYR A 347 1.05 9.82 12.12
C TYR A 347 -0.03 10.80 11.59
N ARG A 348 -0.69 11.63 12.40
CA ARG A 348 -1.62 12.66 11.90
C ARG A 348 -1.49 13.97 12.68
N ASP A 349 -1.20 15.05 11.94
CA ASP A 349 -1.46 16.45 12.29
C ASP A 349 -1.13 16.91 13.71
N SER A 350 0.07 16.59 14.20
CA SER A 350 0.58 17.22 15.41
C SER A 350 1.07 18.64 15.09
N ILE A 351 0.14 19.56 14.84
CA ILE A 351 0.39 20.99 15.05
C ILE A 351 0.59 21.14 16.56
N MET A 352 1.86 21.14 16.97
CA MET A 352 2.26 21.35 18.35
C MET A 352 2.33 22.86 18.60
N THR A 353 1.96 23.30 19.79
CA THR A 353 2.01 24.72 20.19
C THR A 353 3.07 24.98 21.27
N SER A 354 3.67 23.93 21.83
CA SER A 354 4.55 23.96 23.00
C SER A 354 6.02 24.28 22.71
N GLY A 355 6.47 24.28 21.45
CA GLY A 355 7.89 24.41 21.11
C GLY A 355 8.75 23.23 21.54
N SER A 356 8.16 22.21 22.17
CA SER A 356 8.84 20.99 22.61
C SER A 356 7.91 19.79 22.57
N ILE A 357 8.44 18.61 22.26
CA ILE A 357 7.68 17.36 22.18
C ILE A 357 8.44 16.23 22.86
N LEU A 358 7.74 15.40 23.63
CA LEU A 358 8.28 14.10 24.08
C LEU A 358 8.14 13.11 22.94
N LEU A 359 9.23 12.58 22.39
CA LEU A 359 9.20 11.48 21.43
C LEU A 359 9.19 10.14 22.19
N LYS A 360 8.38 9.19 21.72
CA LYS A 360 8.45 7.77 22.11
C LYS A 360 8.56 6.88 20.89
N ALA A 361 9.53 5.97 20.87
CA ALA A 361 9.70 4.99 19.81
C ALA A 361 10.07 3.61 20.37
N GLU A 362 9.65 2.57 19.66
CA GLU A 362 9.98 1.17 19.92
C GLU A 362 10.89 0.64 18.80
N ILE A 363 11.88 -0.16 19.17
CA ILE A 363 12.82 -0.82 18.24
C ILE A 363 12.81 -2.32 18.52
N ASP A 364 12.34 -3.11 17.56
CA ASP A 364 12.35 -4.57 17.66
C ASP A 364 13.61 -5.12 16.99
N SER A 365 14.49 -5.75 17.76
CA SER A 365 15.73 -6.38 17.31
C SER A 365 16.04 -7.62 18.14
N LYS A 366 16.08 -8.79 17.47
CA LYS A 366 16.49 -10.07 18.10
C LYS A 366 17.97 -10.16 18.43
N THR A 367 18.78 -9.27 17.86
CA THR A 367 20.19 -9.11 18.21
C THR A 367 20.42 -7.79 18.93
N PRO A 368 21.39 -7.70 19.85
CA PRO A 368 21.66 -6.47 20.59
C PRO A 368 21.89 -5.27 19.66
N LEU A 369 21.43 -4.10 20.09
CA LEU A 369 21.69 -2.86 19.35
C LEU A 369 23.15 -2.43 19.54
N GLN A 370 23.84 -2.20 18.44
CA GLN A 370 25.19 -1.62 18.40
C GLN A 370 25.13 -0.09 18.54
N SER A 371 24.17 0.57 17.89
CA SER A 371 24.00 2.02 17.98
C SER A 371 22.56 2.42 17.73
N VAL A 372 22.08 3.45 18.42
CA VAL A 372 20.81 4.11 18.14
C VAL A 372 21.08 5.61 18.08
N ARG A 373 20.62 6.27 17.01
CA ARG A 373 20.77 7.71 16.83
C ARG A 373 19.45 8.34 16.45
N LEU A 374 19.06 9.35 17.22
CA LEU A 374 17.91 10.19 16.92
C LEU A 374 18.41 11.55 16.41
N TYR A 375 17.83 11.99 15.31
CA TYR A 375 18.11 13.26 14.68
C TYR A 375 16.86 14.15 14.71
N LEU A 376 17.05 15.41 15.06
CA LEU A 376 16.06 16.47 14.89
C LEU A 376 16.64 17.51 13.94
N ASN A 377 15.99 17.73 12.81
CA ASN A 377 16.44 18.65 11.75
C ASN A 377 17.90 18.38 11.32
N GLY A 378 18.29 17.10 11.28
CA GLY A 378 19.64 16.66 10.92
C GLY A 378 20.68 16.70 12.06
N LYS A 379 20.34 17.23 13.24
CA LYS A 379 21.22 17.25 14.41
C LYS A 379 20.96 16.06 15.33
N VAL A 380 22.00 15.35 15.77
CA VAL A 380 21.88 14.25 16.74
C VAL A 380 21.42 14.82 18.09
N VAL A 381 20.35 14.25 18.64
CA VAL A 381 19.73 14.66 19.91
C VAL A 381 19.61 13.49 20.92
N PHE A 382 19.82 12.26 20.47
CA PHE A 382 19.93 11.04 21.28
C PHE A 382 20.94 10.09 20.63
N GLY A 383 21.80 9.43 21.40
CA GLY A 383 22.84 8.52 20.89
C GLY A 383 24.28 8.85 21.29
N GLU A 384 24.50 9.75 22.25
CA GLU A 384 25.81 9.95 22.92
C GLU A 384 26.06 8.86 23.98
N PRO A 385 27.31 8.65 24.45
CA PRO A 385 27.65 7.59 25.43
C PRO A 385 26.80 7.58 26.71
N SER A 386 26.17 8.71 27.04
CA SER A 386 25.34 8.95 28.23
C SER A 386 23.85 8.62 28.06
N LYS A 387 23.34 8.34 26.84
CA LYS A 387 21.92 8.05 26.59
C LYS A 387 21.76 6.78 25.75
N LYS A 388 21.39 5.69 26.40
CA LYS A 388 21.11 4.39 25.76
C LYS A 388 19.60 4.11 25.71
N PRO A 389 19.10 3.39 24.69
CA PRO A 389 17.72 2.91 24.69
C PRO A 389 17.49 1.96 25.87
N VAL A 390 16.29 1.99 26.45
CA VAL A 390 15.90 1.12 27.55
C VAL A 390 15.39 -0.18 26.97
N GLN A 391 16.00 -1.31 27.31
CA GLN A 391 15.51 -2.60 26.85
C GLN A 391 14.22 -2.95 27.63
N LYS A 392 13.10 -3.10 26.91
CA LYS A 392 11.77 -3.42 27.46
C LYS A 392 11.61 -4.91 27.71
N ASP A 393 12.11 -5.72 26.78
CA ASP A 393 12.10 -7.18 26.83
C ASP A 393 13.25 -7.77 25.98
N SER A 394 13.26 -9.09 25.74
CA SER A 394 14.36 -9.78 25.04
C SER A 394 14.56 -9.34 23.59
N VAL A 395 13.58 -8.67 22.98
CA VAL A 395 13.64 -8.25 21.57
C VAL A 395 13.27 -6.78 21.36
N THR A 396 12.68 -6.11 22.33
CA THR A 396 12.16 -4.73 22.19
C THR A 396 12.98 -3.72 22.99
N TYR A 397 13.33 -2.60 22.35
CA TYR A 397 14.02 -1.46 22.97
C TYR A 397 13.16 -0.20 22.87
N LEU A 398 13.12 0.61 23.92
CA LEU A 398 12.39 1.86 24.03
C LEU A 398 13.34 3.06 23.93
N VAL A 399 12.96 4.04 23.11
CA VAL A 399 13.61 5.34 23.00
C VAL A 399 12.61 6.41 23.43
N GLU A 400 12.92 7.12 24.53
CA GLU A 400 12.18 8.30 24.96
C GLU A 400 13.12 9.52 25.00
N SER A 401 12.71 10.63 24.36
CA SER A 401 13.54 11.84 24.33
C SER A 401 12.69 13.10 24.20
N GLN A 402 12.99 14.14 24.99
CA GLN A 402 12.34 15.44 24.89
C GLN A 402 13.07 16.31 23.86
N LEU A 403 12.36 16.70 22.81
CA LEU A 403 12.86 17.41 21.64
C LEU A 403 12.40 18.86 21.65
N GLN A 404 13.30 19.79 21.32
CA GLN A 404 13.00 21.23 21.19
C GLN A 404 12.80 21.57 19.72
N LEU A 405 11.59 21.96 19.35
CA LEU A 405 11.18 22.21 17.97
C LEU A 405 11.60 23.62 17.51
N GLN A 406 11.91 23.77 16.23
CA GLN A 406 12.14 25.03 15.54
C GLN A 406 10.90 25.45 14.74
N ALA A 407 10.65 26.74 14.59
CA ALA A 407 9.42 27.22 13.96
C ALA A 407 9.33 26.69 12.52
N GLY A 408 8.14 26.22 12.13
CA GLY A 408 7.90 25.53 10.87
C GLY A 408 8.00 24.00 10.96
N THR A 409 8.38 23.37 9.86
CA THR A 409 8.47 21.90 9.77
C THR A 409 9.76 21.38 10.38
N ASN A 410 9.62 20.57 11.42
CA ASN A 410 10.68 19.80 12.05
C ASN A 410 10.67 18.38 11.52
N THR A 411 11.84 17.82 11.25
CA THR A 411 12.01 16.43 10.82
C THR A 411 12.70 15.65 11.92
N ILE A 412 12.04 14.59 12.39
CA ILE A 412 12.57 13.61 13.31
C ILE A 412 12.99 12.39 12.49
N TYR A 413 14.20 11.89 12.71
CA TYR A 413 14.71 10.68 12.08
C TYR A 413 15.39 9.81 13.13
N LEU A 414 14.96 8.56 13.29
CA LEU A 414 15.53 7.61 14.24
C LEU A 414 16.14 6.45 13.46
N GLU A 415 17.40 6.14 13.71
CA GLU A 415 18.08 4.96 13.15
C GLU A 415 18.61 4.07 14.27
N ALA A 416 18.54 2.76 14.05
CA ALA A 416 19.03 1.74 14.95
C ALA A 416 19.83 0.71 14.17
N LYS A 417 21.05 0.41 14.63
CA LYS A 417 21.95 -0.58 14.05
C LYS A 417 22.18 -1.67 15.07
N ASN A 418 22.03 -2.94 14.67
CA ASN A 418 22.36 -4.07 15.53
C ASN A 418 23.85 -4.43 15.48
N THR A 419 24.29 -5.33 16.37
CA THR A 419 25.67 -5.85 16.42
C THR A 419 26.13 -6.55 15.15
N LEU A 420 25.19 -6.93 14.27
CA LEU A 420 25.47 -7.53 12.95
C LEU A 420 25.69 -6.48 11.85
N GLY A 421 25.67 -5.21 12.22
CA GLY A 421 25.92 -4.10 11.31
C GLY A 421 24.72 -3.68 10.46
N LYS A 422 23.51 -4.18 10.77
CA LYS A 422 22.29 -3.94 10.01
C LYS A 422 21.45 -2.86 10.65
N SER A 423 20.96 -1.93 9.84
CA SER A 423 20.25 -0.74 10.28
C SER A 423 18.78 -0.77 9.88
N GLY A 424 17.90 -0.39 10.80
CA GLY A 424 16.53 0.03 10.55
C GLY A 424 16.37 1.51 10.87
N SER A 425 15.36 2.16 10.29
CA SER A 425 15.12 3.57 10.52
C SER A 425 13.69 3.99 10.26
N GLU A 426 13.28 5.09 10.88
CA GLU A 426 11.99 5.74 10.62
C GLU A 426 12.14 7.26 10.62
N LYS A 427 11.30 7.96 9.85
CA LYS A 427 11.33 9.41 9.67
C LYS A 427 9.92 10.00 9.80
N GLN A 428 9.79 11.10 10.54
CA GLN A 428 8.52 11.80 10.73
C GLN A 428 8.70 13.31 10.62
N LYS A 429 7.69 14.01 10.10
CA LYS A 429 7.63 15.48 10.04
C LYS A 429 6.59 16.00 11.04
N ILE A 430 6.93 17.06 11.77
CA ILE A 430 6.07 17.74 12.74
C ILE A 430 6.10 19.23 12.44
N ILE A 431 4.96 19.90 12.43
CA ILE A 431 4.89 21.34 12.23
C ILE A 431 4.71 22.02 13.59
N TRP A 432 5.64 22.90 13.97
CA TRP A 432 5.48 23.81 15.10
C TRP A 432 5.20 25.21 14.57
N GLN A 433 4.07 25.81 14.95
CA GLN A 433 3.74 27.19 14.61
C GLN A 433 3.31 27.95 15.87
N VAL A 434 3.74 29.20 15.97
CA VAL A 434 3.41 30.11 17.10
C VAL A 434 2.16 30.94 16.82
N GLU A 435 1.78 31.07 15.55
CA GLU A 435 0.59 31.79 15.09
C GLU A 435 -0.67 30.91 15.17
N PRO A 436 -1.87 31.49 15.29
CA PRO A 436 -3.11 30.74 15.37
C PRO A 436 -3.39 29.91 14.12
N PHE A 437 -3.83 28.66 14.28
CA PHE A 437 -4.26 27.83 13.15
C PHE A 437 -5.77 27.96 12.93
N VAL A 438 -6.19 28.39 11.73
CA VAL A 438 -7.60 28.62 11.41
C VAL A 438 -8.14 27.54 10.46
N LEU A 439 -9.16 26.81 10.90
CA LEU A 439 -9.86 25.79 10.13
C LEU A 439 -11.31 26.21 9.89
N TRP A 440 -11.76 26.16 8.64
CA TRP A 440 -13.15 26.47 8.31
C TRP A 440 -14.12 25.40 8.78
N VAL A 441 -15.25 25.85 9.33
CA VAL A 441 -16.42 25.00 9.65
C VAL A 441 -17.53 25.26 8.63
N THR A 442 -17.83 26.54 8.38
CA THR A 442 -18.82 26.97 7.38
C THR A 442 -18.33 28.24 6.68
N PRO A 443 -18.13 28.24 5.35
CA PRO A 443 -18.28 27.10 4.44
C PRO A 443 -17.19 26.05 4.66
N SER A 444 -17.52 24.76 4.56
CA SER A 444 -16.57 23.67 4.82
C SER A 444 -15.61 23.38 3.65
N SER A 445 -15.91 23.88 2.45
CA SER A 445 -15.11 23.64 1.25
C SER A 445 -15.17 24.79 0.22
N ASP A 446 -14.23 24.73 -0.72
CA ASP A 446 -14.14 25.63 -1.88
C ASP A 446 -15.31 25.41 -2.85
N ASN A 447 -15.71 26.46 -3.57
CA ASN A 447 -16.86 26.50 -4.49
C ASN A 447 -18.23 26.18 -3.88
N THR A 448 -18.40 26.35 -2.55
CA THR A 448 -19.71 26.17 -1.91
C THR A 448 -20.72 27.18 -2.47
N THR A 449 -21.90 26.70 -2.89
CA THR A 449 -23.02 27.56 -3.31
C THR A 449 -23.82 27.98 -2.08
N ILE A 450 -23.96 29.29 -1.86
CA ILE A 450 -24.70 29.86 -0.72
C ILE A 450 -25.73 30.90 -1.20
N PRO A 451 -26.83 31.13 -0.46
CA PRO A 451 -27.77 32.19 -0.79
C PRO A 451 -27.07 33.56 -0.81
N SER A 452 -27.30 34.37 -1.84
CA SER A 452 -26.84 35.77 -1.83
C SER A 452 -27.63 36.55 -0.78
N GLY A 453 -26.94 37.33 0.04
CA GLY A 453 -27.54 37.95 1.23
C GLY A 453 -26.66 37.76 2.47
N THR A 454 -27.25 37.84 3.67
CA THR A 454 -26.53 37.65 4.93
C THR A 454 -26.33 36.15 5.21
N VAL A 455 -25.08 35.70 5.30
CA VAL A 455 -24.68 34.32 5.58
C VAL A 455 -23.84 34.27 6.85
N ASN A 456 -24.11 33.31 7.71
CA ASN A 456 -23.30 33.03 8.89
C ASN A 456 -22.08 32.17 8.50
N ILE A 457 -20.88 32.67 8.78
CA ILE A 457 -19.64 31.91 8.65
C ILE A 457 -19.15 31.45 10.01
N LYS A 458 -18.50 30.28 10.05
CA LYS A 458 -17.93 29.68 11.26
C LYS A 458 -16.54 29.09 11.00
N ALA A 459 -15.64 29.28 11.95
CA ALA A 459 -14.31 28.68 11.94
C ALA A 459 -13.89 28.18 13.33
N SER A 460 -13.06 27.15 13.35
CA SER A 460 -12.32 26.68 14.52
C SER A 460 -10.90 27.25 14.47
N ILE A 461 -10.42 27.81 15.57
CA ILE A 461 -9.11 28.45 15.68
C ILE A 461 -8.35 27.82 16.83
N LYS A 462 -7.16 27.26 16.57
CA LYS A 462 -6.28 26.68 17.58
C LYS A 462 -5.12 27.62 17.88
N SER A 463 -4.98 28.08 19.12
CA SER A 463 -3.91 28.98 19.57
C SER A 463 -3.58 28.78 21.04
N LYS A 464 -2.31 28.56 21.38
CA LYS A 464 -1.82 28.49 22.76
C LYS A 464 -1.66 29.86 23.42
N PHE A 465 -1.48 30.91 22.62
CA PHE A 465 -1.53 32.29 23.10
C PHE A 465 -2.95 32.82 22.94
N ASP A 466 -3.38 33.69 23.86
CA ASP A 466 -4.71 34.29 23.76
C ASP A 466 -4.88 35.01 22.42
N LEU A 467 -6.01 34.76 21.75
CA LEU A 467 -6.34 35.44 20.50
C LEU A 467 -6.53 36.93 20.77
N GLN A 468 -5.86 37.75 19.96
CA GLN A 468 -5.90 39.21 20.02
C GLN A 468 -6.83 39.81 18.96
N SER A 469 -6.97 39.15 17.80
CA SER A 469 -7.84 39.62 16.72
C SER A 469 -8.32 38.47 15.84
N VAL A 470 -9.51 38.61 15.24
CA VAL A 470 -9.95 37.77 14.12
C VAL A 470 -10.60 38.68 13.08
N ARG A 471 -10.03 38.73 11.87
CA ARG A 471 -10.50 39.57 10.77
C ARG A 471 -11.03 38.72 9.63
N VAL A 472 -12.11 39.17 8.99
CA VAL A 472 -12.63 38.53 7.77
C VAL A 472 -12.21 39.37 6.57
N ASN A 473 -11.51 38.75 5.64
CA ASN A 473 -11.25 39.31 4.32
C ASN A 473 -12.29 38.75 3.34
N LEU A 474 -13.14 39.63 2.81
CA LEU A 474 -14.14 39.31 1.80
C LEU A 474 -13.80 40.09 0.52
N ASN A 475 -13.54 39.38 -0.58
CA ASN A 475 -13.17 39.96 -1.87
C ASN A 475 -12.03 40.99 -1.75
N ASP A 476 -10.95 40.59 -1.07
CA ASP A 476 -9.76 41.41 -0.81
C ASP A 476 -10.02 42.67 0.04
N SER A 477 -11.18 42.76 0.69
CA SER A 477 -11.57 43.85 1.60
C SER A 477 -11.76 43.34 3.03
N ILE A 478 -11.10 43.97 3.99
CA ILE A 478 -11.24 43.63 5.42
C ILE A 478 -12.56 44.20 5.95
N LEU A 479 -13.41 43.33 6.49
CA LEU A 479 -14.65 43.73 7.16
C LEU A 479 -14.35 44.24 8.57
N THR A 480 -14.75 45.47 8.89
CA THR A 480 -14.57 46.12 10.21
C THR A 480 -15.12 45.27 11.37
N ASP A 481 -14.52 45.32 12.56
CA ASP A 481 -14.73 44.34 13.66
C ASP A 481 -16.14 44.28 14.29
N GLU A 482 -17.11 45.04 13.79
CA GLU A 482 -18.49 45.02 14.28
C GLU A 482 -19.23 43.77 13.75
N GLY A 483 -19.40 42.77 14.62
CA GLY A 483 -20.35 41.67 14.43
C GLY A 483 -19.82 40.23 14.46
N GLY A 484 -18.52 40.01 14.73
CA GLY A 484 -17.96 38.66 14.93
C GLY A 484 -17.95 38.23 16.40
N VAL A 485 -18.21 36.95 16.68
CA VAL A 485 -18.20 36.34 18.03
C VAL A 485 -17.06 35.34 18.12
N ILE A 486 -16.16 35.52 19.09
CA ILE A 486 -15.11 34.54 19.43
C ILE A 486 -15.53 33.83 20.71
N THR A 487 -15.58 32.49 20.70
CA THR A 487 -15.87 31.67 21.87
C THR A 487 -14.68 30.78 22.16
N ARG A 488 -14.11 30.84 23.36
CA ARG A 488 -13.05 29.91 23.78
C ARG A 488 -13.69 28.59 24.19
N VAL A 489 -13.27 27.49 23.56
CA VAL A 489 -13.78 26.15 23.83
C VAL A 489 -12.95 25.47 24.92
N ASP A 490 -11.63 25.61 24.87
CA ASP A 490 -10.71 25.13 25.92
C ASP A 490 -9.41 25.98 25.97
N ASN A 491 -8.37 25.48 26.64
CA ASN A 491 -7.11 26.23 26.80
C ASN A 491 -6.43 26.59 25.47
N ASP A 492 -6.59 25.79 24.43
CA ASP A 492 -5.91 25.99 23.15
C ASP A 492 -6.87 26.18 21.95
N ASN A 493 -8.19 26.01 22.13
CA ASN A 493 -9.17 26.05 21.04
C ASN A 493 -10.21 27.16 21.20
N TYR A 494 -10.57 27.79 20.07
CA TYR A 494 -11.56 28.85 19.93
C TYR A 494 -12.48 28.55 18.74
N THR A 495 -13.69 29.10 18.76
CA THR A 495 -14.59 29.17 17.60
C THR A 495 -14.89 30.62 17.27
N TYR A 496 -14.92 30.95 15.98
CA TYR A 496 -15.31 32.25 15.48
C TYR A 496 -16.58 32.13 14.64
N GLU A 497 -17.57 33.00 14.87
CA GLU A 497 -18.79 33.08 14.10
C GLU A 497 -19.07 34.52 13.68
N ARG A 498 -19.48 34.76 12.42
CA ARG A 498 -19.83 36.10 11.94
C ARG A 498 -20.86 36.05 10.83
N ASN A 499 -21.82 36.96 10.84
CA ASN A 499 -22.71 37.19 9.70
C ASN A 499 -22.03 38.14 8.70
N ILE A 500 -21.94 37.72 7.44
CA ILE A 500 -21.35 38.50 6.35
C ILE A 500 -22.31 38.59 5.16
N ARG A 501 -22.26 39.69 4.40
CA ARG A 501 -23.11 39.87 3.22
C ARG A 501 -22.39 39.39 1.97
N ILE A 502 -22.95 38.37 1.31
CA ILE A 502 -22.40 37.76 0.10
C ILE A 502 -23.11 38.32 -1.13
N ASN A 503 -22.34 38.82 -2.09
CA ASN A 503 -22.87 39.31 -3.35
C ASN A 503 -23.26 38.15 -4.27
N PRO A 504 -24.23 38.34 -5.18
CA PRO A 504 -24.48 37.38 -6.26
C PRO A 504 -23.20 37.14 -7.09
N GLY A 505 -22.95 35.89 -7.49
CA GLY A 505 -21.75 35.51 -8.25
C GLY A 505 -20.59 35.01 -7.37
N GLN A 506 -19.37 35.03 -7.91
CA GLN A 506 -18.18 34.54 -7.20
C GLN A 506 -17.72 35.54 -6.13
N ASN A 507 -17.44 35.04 -4.93
CA ASN A 507 -16.83 35.79 -3.84
C ASN A 507 -15.65 34.98 -3.26
N THR A 508 -14.65 35.66 -2.71
CA THR A 508 -13.52 35.04 -2.00
C THR A 508 -13.57 35.42 -0.52
N ILE A 509 -13.43 34.46 0.38
CA ILE A 509 -13.45 34.67 1.83
C ILE A 509 -12.20 34.06 2.46
N GLN A 510 -11.52 34.83 3.31
CA GLN A 510 -10.40 34.39 4.15
C GLN A 510 -10.56 34.93 5.57
N LEU A 511 -10.05 34.18 6.55
CA LEU A 511 -10.01 34.57 7.96
C LEU A 511 -8.56 34.72 8.40
N ASP A 512 -8.28 35.82 9.07
CA ASP A 512 -7.00 36.06 9.76
C ASP A 512 -7.26 35.97 11.25
N ALA A 513 -6.44 35.22 11.99
CA ALA A 513 -6.49 35.19 13.45
C ALA A 513 -5.12 35.59 14.01
N GLY A 514 -5.09 36.65 14.81
CA GLY A 514 -3.89 37.18 15.45
C GLY A 514 -3.77 36.77 16.91
N ASN A 515 -2.56 36.48 17.37
CA ASN A 515 -2.20 36.37 18.78
C ASN A 515 -0.93 37.18 19.07
N ALA A 516 -0.44 37.16 20.32
CA ALA A 516 0.75 37.89 20.74
C ALA A 516 2.06 37.53 20.01
N LYS A 517 2.06 36.49 19.16
CA LYS A 517 3.23 35.98 18.44
C LYS A 517 3.11 36.08 16.92
N GLY A 518 1.96 36.47 16.38
CA GLY A 518 1.77 36.69 14.95
C GLY A 518 0.33 36.42 14.47
N ILE A 519 0.13 36.34 13.16
CA ILE A 519 -1.18 36.23 12.52
C ILE A 519 -1.19 34.99 11.65
N GLY A 520 -2.10 34.06 11.95
CA GLY A 520 -2.33 32.90 11.11
C GLY A 520 -3.53 33.09 10.20
N TYR A 521 -3.49 32.44 9.04
CA TYR A 521 -4.44 32.63 7.96
C TYR A 521 -5.18 31.33 7.68
N SER A 522 -6.48 31.42 7.42
CA SER A 522 -7.25 30.31 6.86
C SER A 522 -6.94 30.13 5.37
N LYS A 523 -7.33 28.97 4.82
CA LYS A 523 -7.41 28.78 3.37
C LYS A 523 -8.41 29.80 2.80
N SER A 524 -8.06 30.55 1.76
CA SER A 524 -9.02 31.38 1.03
C SER A 524 -10.03 30.48 0.29
N LEU A 525 -11.32 30.68 0.55
CA LEU A 525 -12.42 29.93 -0.07
C LEU A 525 -13.09 30.77 -1.15
N LYS A 526 -13.34 30.20 -2.31
CA LYS A 526 -14.25 30.75 -3.32
C LYS A 526 -15.67 30.26 -3.04
N VAL A 527 -16.64 31.16 -2.98
CA VAL A 527 -18.06 30.83 -2.77
C VAL A 527 -18.92 31.46 -3.85
N VAL A 528 -20.00 30.79 -4.25
CA VAL A 528 -20.91 31.27 -5.29
C VAL A 528 -22.23 31.69 -4.67
N GLY A 529 -22.53 32.99 -4.67
CA GLY A 529 -23.79 33.56 -4.22
C GLY A 529 -24.90 33.40 -5.26
N LYS A 530 -26.00 32.71 -4.93
CA LYS A 530 -27.19 32.61 -5.81
C LYS A 530 -28.33 33.51 -5.34
N PRO A 531 -28.99 34.29 -6.24
CA PRO A 531 -30.19 35.06 -5.90
C PRO A 531 -31.31 34.16 -5.36
N GLY A 532 -31.81 34.45 -4.15
CA GLY A 532 -32.94 33.77 -3.52
C GLY A 532 -33.55 34.64 -2.41
N LEU A 533 -34.86 34.51 -2.16
CA LEU A 533 -35.59 35.30 -1.15
C LEU A 533 -34.92 35.17 0.23
N ALA A 534 -34.43 36.30 0.76
CA ALA A 534 -33.92 36.37 2.12
C ALA A 534 -35.02 36.04 3.12
N SER A 535 -34.84 34.99 3.92
CA SER A 535 -35.62 34.84 5.16
C SER A 535 -35.15 35.92 6.12
N GLU A 536 -36.01 36.89 6.44
CA GLU A 536 -35.81 37.80 7.56
C GLU A 536 -35.68 36.97 8.85
N ILE A 537 -34.45 36.81 9.34
CA ILE A 537 -34.21 36.36 10.71
C ILE A 537 -34.45 37.59 11.59
N LYS A 538 -35.57 37.59 12.32
CA LYS A 538 -35.88 38.61 13.33
C LYS A 538 -34.73 38.70 14.36
N PRO A 539 -34.32 39.92 14.76
CA PRO A 539 -33.30 40.08 15.79
C PRO A 539 -33.84 39.55 17.12
N VAL A 540 -33.13 38.57 17.69
CA VAL A 540 -33.31 38.18 19.09
C VAL A 540 -32.71 39.29 19.93
N SER A 541 -33.57 40.09 20.56
CA SER A 541 -33.16 41.00 21.62
C SER A 541 -32.72 40.19 22.84
N ARG A 542 -31.42 40.22 23.16
CA ARG A 542 -30.91 39.87 24.50
C ARG A 542 -29.57 40.54 24.78
N VAL A 543 -29.65 41.49 25.72
CA VAL A 543 -28.65 42.06 26.64
C VAL A 543 -27.19 42.05 26.18
N VAL A 544 -26.72 43.21 25.72
CA VAL A 544 -25.28 43.55 25.72
C VAL A 544 -24.82 43.61 27.19
N PRO A 545 -23.81 42.83 27.61
CA PRO A 545 -23.20 43.02 28.93
C PRO A 545 -22.58 44.42 28.97
N GLU A 546 -23.06 45.29 29.87
CA GLU A 546 -22.44 46.60 30.07
C GLU A 546 -20.96 46.41 30.46
N LEU A 547 -20.07 47.11 29.75
CA LEU A 547 -18.63 47.06 29.99
C LEU A 547 -18.29 47.55 31.41
N PRO A 548 -17.43 46.85 32.17
CA PRO A 548 -16.98 47.35 33.47
C PRO A 548 -16.15 48.63 33.30
N VAL A 549 -16.59 49.74 33.89
CA VAL A 549 -15.81 50.99 33.96
C VAL A 549 -14.94 50.97 35.21
N LEU A 550 -13.62 51.10 35.05
CA LEU A 550 -12.68 51.12 36.19
C LEU A 550 -12.36 52.55 36.60
N SER A 551 -12.60 52.87 37.87
CA SER A 551 -12.26 54.17 38.46
C SER A 551 -11.70 54.03 39.88
N TRP A 552 -10.60 54.71 40.16
CA TRP A 552 -9.98 54.73 41.49
C TRP A 552 -10.88 55.47 42.49
N LYS A 553 -11.23 54.79 43.59
CA LYS A 553 -11.91 55.38 44.75
C LYS A 553 -10.94 55.75 45.87
N ASN A 554 -9.78 55.09 45.93
CA ASN A 554 -8.67 55.47 46.79
C ASN A 554 -7.35 54.99 46.17
N PRO A 555 -6.37 55.88 45.95
CA PRO A 555 -6.48 57.34 46.09
C PRO A 555 -7.46 57.93 45.06
N LEU A 556 -8.25 58.94 45.45
CA LEU A 556 -9.25 59.60 44.58
C LEU A 556 -8.61 60.43 43.44
N THR A 557 -7.33 60.74 43.58
CA THR A 557 -6.48 61.44 42.61
C THR A 557 -5.20 60.64 42.40
N GLU A 558 -4.59 60.71 41.22
CA GLU A 558 -3.23 60.21 40.97
C GLU A 558 -2.25 60.97 41.88
N ARG A 559 -2.10 60.52 43.12
CA ARG A 559 -1.12 61.11 44.04
C ARG A 559 0.26 60.70 43.58
N SER A 560 1.08 61.70 43.26
CA SER A 560 2.46 61.51 42.83
C SER A 560 3.38 61.05 43.97
N GLU A 561 3.09 61.34 45.26
CA GLU A 561 4.00 61.03 46.38
C GLU A 561 3.28 60.50 47.63
N VAL A 562 3.85 59.45 48.25
CA VAL A 562 3.42 58.86 49.53
C VAL A 562 4.62 58.64 50.46
N ASN A 563 4.39 58.72 51.78
CA ASN A 563 5.46 58.72 52.80
C ASN A 563 5.41 57.47 53.69
N GLN A 564 4.60 56.49 53.32
CA GLN A 564 4.44 55.21 54.02
C GLN A 564 4.74 54.05 53.06
N PRO A 565 5.32 52.94 53.54
CA PRO A 565 5.72 51.80 52.71
C PRO A 565 4.54 50.94 52.23
N SER A 566 3.32 51.21 52.69
CA SER A 566 2.09 50.51 52.28
C SER A 566 1.03 51.49 51.79
N LEU A 567 0.26 51.08 50.78
CA LEU A 567 -0.80 51.86 50.17
C LEU A 567 -2.11 51.06 50.12
N ASP A 568 -3.14 51.56 50.80
CA ASP A 568 -4.50 51.03 50.70
C ASP A 568 -5.18 51.50 49.41
N ILE A 569 -5.43 50.56 48.50
CA ILE A 569 -6.09 50.84 47.24
C ILE A 569 -7.56 50.40 47.23
N ARG A 570 -8.40 51.23 46.61
CA ARG A 570 -9.82 50.94 46.36
C ARG A 570 -10.17 51.24 44.90
N MET A 571 -10.65 50.23 44.19
CA MET A 571 -11.06 50.34 42.79
C MET A 571 -12.55 50.09 42.66
N ASP A 572 -13.29 51.03 42.09
CA ASP A 572 -14.68 50.82 41.67
C ASP A 572 -14.71 50.14 40.29
N ILE A 573 -15.43 49.04 40.22
CA ILE A 573 -15.65 48.22 39.04
C ILE A 573 -17.09 48.46 38.64
N GLY A 574 -17.32 49.54 37.89
CA GLY A 574 -18.61 50.04 37.41
C GLY A 574 -19.33 49.03 36.50
N SER A 575 -19.78 47.93 37.10
CA SER A 575 -20.44 46.78 36.51
C SER A 575 -21.53 46.30 37.47
N LYS A 576 -22.70 45.98 36.94
CA LYS A 576 -23.82 45.41 37.71
C LYS A 576 -23.56 43.95 38.12
N GLU A 577 -22.62 43.27 37.47
CA GLU A 577 -22.25 41.86 37.68
C GLU A 577 -20.87 41.72 38.35
N LYS A 578 -20.72 40.69 39.19
CA LYS A 578 -19.47 40.42 39.93
C LYS A 578 -18.36 40.00 38.95
N PRO A 579 -17.15 40.58 39.02
CA PRO A 579 -16.04 40.18 38.16
C PRO A 579 -15.64 38.72 38.42
N ASP A 580 -15.18 38.03 37.37
CA ASP A 580 -14.72 36.64 37.39
C ASP A 580 -13.29 36.53 37.95
N SER A 581 -12.42 37.46 37.58
CA SER A 581 -11.08 37.57 38.17
C SER A 581 -10.56 39.00 38.19
N ILE A 582 -9.69 39.28 39.17
CA ILE A 582 -8.92 40.52 39.28
C ILE A 582 -7.45 40.16 39.44
N THR A 583 -6.59 40.80 38.64
CA THR A 583 -5.13 40.66 38.74
C THR A 583 -4.49 42.03 38.97
N VAL A 584 -3.59 42.10 39.95
CA VAL A 584 -2.87 43.32 40.35
C VAL A 584 -1.40 43.16 39.96
N TYR A 585 -0.84 44.19 39.34
CA TYR A 585 0.56 44.27 38.93
C TYR A 585 1.25 45.42 39.66
N LEU A 586 2.52 45.21 40.05
CA LEU A 586 3.43 46.24 40.56
C LEU A 586 4.73 46.17 39.76
N ASN A 587 5.12 47.27 39.11
CA ASN A 587 6.33 47.38 38.29
C ASN A 587 6.47 46.23 37.27
N GLY A 588 5.37 45.87 36.61
CA GLY A 588 5.32 44.81 35.58
C GLY A 588 5.29 43.37 36.11
N LYS A 589 5.31 43.14 37.43
CA LYS A 589 5.18 41.80 38.03
C LYS A 589 3.78 41.58 38.62
N VAL A 590 3.22 40.39 38.42
CA VAL A 590 1.95 39.99 39.05
C VAL A 590 2.17 39.89 40.56
N LEU A 591 1.44 40.71 41.32
CA LEU A 591 1.54 40.76 42.77
C LEU A 591 0.46 39.89 43.43
N GLU A 592 -0.76 39.90 42.88
CA GLU A 592 -1.86 39.02 43.30
C GLU A 592 -2.68 38.56 42.10
N LYS A 593 -3.10 37.29 42.10
CA LYS A 593 -4.10 36.72 41.19
C LYS A 593 -5.18 36.06 42.03
N SER A 594 -6.31 36.74 42.20
CA SER A 594 -7.43 36.20 42.96
C SER A 594 -8.26 35.28 42.06
N ALA A 595 -8.12 33.96 42.29
CA ALA A 595 -9.13 32.98 41.86
C ALA A 595 -10.21 32.78 42.95
N GLY A 596 -10.32 33.72 43.91
CA GLY A 596 -11.21 33.65 45.07
C GLY A 596 -11.57 35.06 45.55
N LEU A 597 -12.78 35.49 45.20
CA LEU A 597 -13.34 36.85 45.25
C LEU A 597 -13.55 37.45 46.67
N ASN A 598 -12.65 37.20 47.62
CA ASN A 598 -12.83 37.55 49.04
C ASN A 598 -12.57 39.03 49.37
N ARG A 599 -12.05 39.82 48.41
CA ARG A 599 -11.74 41.25 48.57
C ARG A 599 -12.57 42.15 47.62
N VAL A 600 -13.63 41.59 47.03
CA VAL A 600 -14.57 42.29 46.15
C VAL A 600 -15.92 42.36 46.84
N GLU A 601 -16.33 43.56 47.26
CA GLU A 601 -17.57 43.81 47.98
C GLU A 601 -18.53 44.63 47.11
N LYS A 602 -19.84 44.43 47.27
CA LYS A 602 -20.85 45.23 46.55
C LYS A 602 -21.20 46.45 47.40
N GLU A 603 -20.88 47.64 46.91
CA GLU A 603 -21.17 48.92 47.58
C GLU A 603 -21.97 49.82 46.62
N ASN A 604 -23.13 50.33 47.06
CA ASN A 604 -23.98 51.26 46.30
C ASN A 604 -24.27 50.86 44.83
N GLY A 605 -24.52 49.57 44.59
CA GLY A 605 -24.90 49.06 43.27
C GLY A 605 -23.73 48.72 42.33
N SER A 606 -22.48 48.95 42.75
CA SER A 606 -21.25 48.60 42.01
C SER A 606 -20.34 47.68 42.83
N TYR A 607 -19.41 46.96 42.19
CA TYR A 607 -18.45 46.11 42.88
C TYR A 607 -17.14 46.85 43.13
N VAL A 608 -16.62 46.81 44.37
CA VAL A 608 -15.39 47.51 44.77
C VAL A 608 -14.34 46.51 45.22
N PHE A 609 -13.14 46.61 44.65
CA PHE A 609 -11.97 45.84 45.06
C PHE A 609 -11.11 46.61 46.06
N LYS A 610 -10.68 45.95 47.14
CA LYS A 610 -9.87 46.53 48.21
C LYS A 610 -8.59 45.71 48.40
N SER A 611 -7.42 46.35 48.43
CA SER A 611 -6.16 45.67 48.76
C SER A 611 -5.14 46.64 49.37
N ASN A 612 -4.23 46.13 50.19
CA ASN A 612 -3.09 46.89 50.72
C ASN A 612 -1.83 46.44 49.99
N ILE A 613 -1.12 47.37 49.34
CA ILE A 613 0.06 47.07 48.51
C ILE A 613 1.31 47.66 49.16
N MET A 614 2.35 46.85 49.32
CA MET A 614 3.68 47.31 49.74
C MET A 614 4.44 47.94 48.56
N LEU A 615 4.96 49.15 48.75
CA LEU A 615 5.66 49.93 47.73
C LEU A 615 7.18 49.80 47.87
N ASN A 616 7.89 49.84 46.74
CA ASN A 616 9.36 49.95 46.73
C ASN A 616 9.78 51.41 46.89
N PRO A 617 10.94 51.73 47.51
CA PRO A 617 11.45 53.10 47.54
C PRO A 617 11.62 53.66 46.12
N GLY A 618 11.16 54.88 45.87
CA GLY A 618 11.15 55.50 44.54
C GLY A 618 9.86 55.28 43.75
N ASP A 619 9.93 55.25 42.42
CA ASP A 619 8.75 55.20 41.54
C ASP A 619 8.15 53.79 41.47
N ASN A 620 6.83 53.70 41.61
CA ASN A 620 6.05 52.48 41.49
C ASN A 620 4.90 52.67 40.50
N SER A 621 4.76 51.75 39.54
CA SER A 621 3.59 51.63 38.66
C SER A 621 2.71 50.47 39.13
N ILE A 622 1.48 50.79 39.52
CA ILE A 622 0.46 49.83 39.93
C ILE A 622 -0.59 49.77 38.83
N TYR A 623 -0.87 48.57 38.35
CA TYR A 623 -1.83 48.36 37.26
C TYR A 623 -2.79 47.23 37.60
N LEU A 624 -4.10 47.45 37.44
CA LEU A 624 -5.12 46.43 37.70
C LEU A 624 -5.86 46.03 36.43
N THR A 625 -6.24 44.75 36.39
CA THR A 625 -7.11 44.19 35.36
C THR A 625 -8.31 43.50 36.01
N ALA A 626 -9.50 43.75 35.49
CA ALA A 626 -10.73 43.05 35.89
C ALA A 626 -11.35 42.36 34.67
N ARG A 627 -11.73 41.09 34.83
CA ARG A 627 -12.32 40.23 33.79
C ARG A 627 -13.76 39.85 34.17
N ASN A 628 -14.72 39.99 33.26
CA ASN A 628 -16.07 39.45 33.42
C ASN A 628 -16.22 38.06 32.77
N ILE A 629 -17.36 37.39 32.95
CA ILE A 629 -17.65 36.07 32.35
C ILE A 629 -17.68 36.07 30.81
N ALA A 630 -17.78 37.26 30.19
CA ALA A 630 -17.67 37.47 28.75
C ALA A 630 -16.23 37.73 28.27
N GLY A 631 -15.23 37.63 29.16
CA GLY A 631 -13.81 37.71 28.84
C GLY A 631 -13.26 39.13 28.61
N THR A 632 -14.06 40.17 28.82
CA THR A 632 -13.61 41.55 28.60
C THR A 632 -12.69 42.02 29.71
N VAL A 633 -11.49 42.51 29.36
CA VAL A 633 -10.48 43.02 30.31
C VAL A 633 -10.37 44.53 30.16
N ARG A 634 -10.65 45.26 31.23
CA ARG A 634 -10.31 46.68 31.35
C ARG A 634 -9.15 46.86 32.30
N SER A 635 -8.40 47.93 32.10
CA SER A 635 -7.25 48.20 32.92
C SER A 635 -7.03 49.68 33.21
N LYS A 636 -6.46 49.95 34.38
CA LYS A 636 -6.15 51.30 34.83
C LYS A 636 -4.81 51.26 35.56
N GLU A 637 -3.91 52.16 35.18
CA GLU A 637 -2.62 52.36 35.82
C GLU A 637 -2.73 53.45 36.90
N LEU A 638 -1.86 53.37 37.90
CA LEU A 638 -1.64 54.35 38.96
C LEU A 638 -0.14 54.40 39.25
N ASN A 639 0.46 55.56 39.02
CA ASN A 639 1.87 55.80 39.32
C ASN A 639 2.02 56.49 40.67
N VAL A 640 2.89 55.97 41.54
CA VAL A 640 3.09 56.45 42.91
C VAL A 640 4.57 56.42 43.27
N LYS A 641 5.12 57.54 43.75
CA LYS A 641 6.49 57.61 44.28
C LYS A 641 6.48 57.49 45.80
N TYR A 642 7.20 56.50 46.35
CA TYR A 642 7.36 56.34 47.79
C TYR A 642 8.68 56.97 48.25
N THR A 643 8.58 58.02 49.08
CA THR A 643 9.72 58.75 49.64
C THR A 643 9.86 58.40 51.13
N VAL A 644 11.02 57.89 51.54
CA VAL A 644 11.29 57.53 52.94
C VAL A 644 11.41 58.83 53.77
N PRO A 645 10.62 59.03 54.85
CA PRO A 645 10.69 60.25 55.63
C PRO A 645 12.02 60.39 56.39
N VAL A 646 12.66 61.56 56.31
CA VAL A 646 13.82 61.94 57.13
C VAL A 646 13.33 62.51 58.46
N VAL A 647 13.79 61.94 59.57
CA VAL A 647 13.53 62.46 60.93
C VAL A 647 14.51 63.60 61.23
N ALA A 648 14.01 64.71 61.78
CA ALA A 648 14.80 65.84 62.26
C ALA A 648 14.58 66.10 63.77
N ALA A 649 15.58 66.78 64.37
CA ALA A 649 15.72 67.36 65.72
C ALA A 649 16.53 66.49 66.72
N VAL A 650 17.51 66.95 67.53
CA VAL A 650 17.77 68.23 68.26
C VAL A 650 19.29 68.35 68.60
N ALA A 651 19.83 69.57 68.83
CA ALA A 651 21.23 69.91 69.24
C ALA A 651 21.33 70.36 70.75
N PRO A 652 22.47 70.85 71.32
CA PRO A 652 23.88 70.40 71.53
C PRO A 652 24.23 70.31 73.07
N PRO A 653 25.50 70.18 73.59
CA PRO A 653 26.47 71.30 73.72
C PRO A 653 27.98 70.95 73.65
N GLU A 654 28.79 72.02 73.72
CA GLU A 654 30.26 72.23 73.85
C GLU A 654 31.01 71.22 74.78
N THR A 655 32.32 70.91 74.65
CA THR A 655 33.52 71.77 74.83
C THR A 655 34.83 71.07 74.39
N LYS A 656 35.83 71.88 73.97
CA LYS A 656 37.30 71.60 73.84
C LYS A 656 37.97 71.42 75.23
N PRO A 657 39.32 71.23 75.40
CA PRO A 657 40.46 70.92 74.51
C PRO A 657 41.27 69.70 75.06
N ASP A 658 42.33 69.13 74.44
CA ASP A 658 43.70 69.63 74.51
C ASP A 658 44.68 68.72 73.73
N SER A 659 45.76 69.40 73.31
CA SER A 659 46.98 69.01 72.60
C SER A 659 47.91 67.97 73.24
N VAL A 660 48.74 67.31 72.41
CA VAL A 660 50.25 67.29 72.44
C VAL A 660 50.80 66.14 71.52
N PRO A 661 52.00 66.28 70.91
CA PRO A 661 52.33 65.93 69.51
C PRO A 661 53.16 64.62 69.33
N VAL A 662 53.61 64.21 68.13
CA VAL A 662 54.95 64.54 67.56
C VAL A 662 55.15 63.92 66.13
N MET A 663 55.69 64.77 65.24
CA MET A 663 56.57 64.64 64.05
C MET A 663 56.79 63.34 63.24
N MET A 664 56.72 63.56 61.91
CA MET A 664 57.61 63.12 60.81
C MET A 664 58.46 61.86 60.98
N ALA A 665 58.23 60.89 60.09
CA ALA A 665 59.30 60.21 59.36
C ALA A 665 58.78 59.72 58.00
N ALA A 666 59.44 60.13 56.92
CA ALA A 666 59.27 59.57 55.60
C ALA A 666 59.65 58.08 55.63
N VAL A 667 58.70 57.20 55.29
CA VAL A 667 59.00 55.80 54.96
C VAL A 667 58.87 55.67 53.45
N ILE A 668 60.02 55.67 52.79
CA ILE A 668 60.19 55.12 51.45
C ILE A 668 59.81 53.63 51.57
N SER A 669 58.57 53.27 51.23
CA SER A 669 58.23 51.87 51.03
C SER A 669 58.91 51.45 49.73
N LYS A 670 59.98 50.66 49.86
CA LYS A 670 60.59 49.94 48.74
C LYS A 670 59.47 49.31 47.92
N VAL A 671 59.31 49.77 46.69
CA VAL A 671 58.42 49.15 45.71
C VAL A 671 58.93 47.73 45.51
N THR A 672 58.19 46.74 46.00
CA THR A 672 58.41 45.34 45.62
C THR A 672 58.24 45.24 44.12
N PRO A 673 59.19 44.64 43.37
CA PRO A 673 59.02 44.40 41.95
C PRO A 673 57.68 43.69 41.71
N SER A 674 56.82 44.30 40.90
CA SER A 674 55.53 43.72 40.53
C SER A 674 55.49 43.51 39.02
N SER A 675 54.74 42.49 38.60
CA SER A 675 54.47 42.25 37.19
C SER A 675 53.85 43.50 36.55
N PRO A 676 54.06 43.75 35.24
CA PRO A 676 53.57 44.96 34.58
C PRO A 676 52.06 45.15 34.72
N ASP A 677 51.58 46.37 34.92
CA ASP A 677 50.14 46.68 34.91
C ASP A 677 49.73 47.16 33.51
N ILE A 678 48.68 46.56 32.93
CA ILE A 678 48.24 46.81 31.54
C ILE A 678 46.86 47.44 31.57
N THR A 679 46.75 48.66 31.02
CA THR A 679 45.47 49.37 30.88
C THR A 679 45.16 49.65 29.41
N TRP A 680 44.00 49.20 28.94
CA TRP A 680 43.52 49.48 27.59
C TRP A 680 43.14 50.96 27.39
N ILE A 681 43.57 51.54 26.27
CA ILE A 681 43.10 52.84 25.78
C ILE A 681 42.13 52.63 24.61
N THR A 682 42.46 51.73 23.68
CA THR A 682 41.62 51.38 22.53
C THR A 682 41.76 49.89 22.20
N PRO A 683 40.66 49.10 22.21
CA PRO A 683 39.29 49.51 22.55
C PRO A 683 39.11 49.79 24.05
N SER A 684 38.40 50.87 24.39
CA SER A 684 38.14 51.28 25.78
C SER A 684 37.03 50.44 26.45
N ARG A 685 36.21 49.74 25.65
CA ARG A 685 35.13 48.87 26.12
C ARG A 685 35.46 47.39 25.87
N PRO A 686 34.99 46.46 26.75
CA PRO A 686 35.19 45.02 26.58
C PRO A 686 34.69 44.45 25.26
N LYS A 687 33.66 45.06 24.66
CA LYS A 687 33.12 44.73 23.33
C LYS A 687 32.95 46.02 22.53
N SER A 688 33.42 46.03 21.29
CA SER A 688 33.23 47.15 20.35
C SER A 688 33.02 46.64 18.93
N ASP A 689 32.19 47.31 18.13
CA ASP A 689 32.06 47.06 16.70
C ASP A 689 33.06 47.93 15.93
N ILE A 690 33.60 47.43 14.83
CA ILE A 690 34.62 48.10 14.02
C ILE A 690 34.23 48.09 12.54
N ASP A 691 34.25 49.24 11.89
CA ASP A 691 33.77 49.37 10.50
C ASP A 691 34.87 49.13 9.44
N GLN A 692 36.06 48.68 9.87
CA GLN A 692 37.25 48.52 9.03
C GLN A 692 37.94 47.17 9.27
N ASN A 693 38.50 46.59 8.20
CA ASN A 693 39.28 45.32 8.24
C ASN A 693 40.61 45.44 9.00
N SER A 694 40.97 46.63 9.47
CA SER A 694 42.15 46.89 10.28
C SER A 694 41.86 48.02 11.26
N GLY A 695 42.49 48.01 12.42
CA GLY A 695 42.37 49.11 13.38
C GLY A 695 43.55 49.19 14.34
N THR A 696 43.74 50.38 14.90
CA THR A 696 44.84 50.66 15.81
C THR A 696 44.42 50.35 17.24
N ILE A 697 45.14 49.45 17.88
CA ILE A 697 45.01 49.22 19.32
C ILE A 697 45.98 50.12 20.08
N ARG A 698 45.53 50.59 21.24
CA ARG A 698 46.36 51.38 22.16
C ARG A 698 46.23 50.87 23.58
N ALA A 699 47.36 50.73 24.26
CA ALA A 699 47.41 50.35 25.67
C ALA A 699 48.57 51.02 26.38
N ARG A 700 48.35 51.34 27.66
CA ARG A 700 49.34 51.88 28.58
C ARG A 700 49.83 50.76 29.48
N ILE A 701 51.15 50.61 29.63
CA ILE A 701 51.78 49.62 30.51
C ILE A 701 52.63 50.36 31.53
N LYS A 702 52.33 50.15 32.82
CA LYS A 702 53.16 50.65 33.92
C LYS A 702 54.01 49.50 34.45
N SER A 703 55.33 49.68 34.49
CA SER A 703 56.26 48.71 35.05
C SER A 703 57.34 49.43 35.84
N HIS A 704 57.58 48.94 37.06
CA HIS A 704 58.64 49.46 37.92
C HIS A 704 60.05 49.02 37.47
N GLU A 705 60.13 48.10 36.50
CA GLU A 705 61.35 47.57 35.90
C GLU A 705 61.25 47.63 34.36
N ASN A 706 62.37 47.42 33.67
CA ASN A 706 62.35 47.38 32.21
C ASN A 706 61.54 46.17 31.71
N LEU A 707 60.65 46.40 30.75
CA LEU A 707 59.91 45.32 30.10
C LEU A 707 60.90 44.39 29.38
N GLN A 708 60.80 43.10 29.63
CA GLN A 708 61.55 42.06 28.93
C GLN A 708 60.88 41.73 27.59
N SER A 709 59.57 41.42 27.59
CA SER A 709 58.80 41.11 26.39
C SER A 709 57.44 41.79 26.38
N LEU A 710 56.90 41.98 25.18
CA LEU A 710 55.57 42.54 24.98
C LEU A 710 54.95 42.02 23.68
N LEU A 711 53.86 41.26 23.83
CA LEU A 711 53.17 40.57 22.73
C LEU A 711 51.69 40.92 22.73
N VAL A 712 51.13 41.07 21.53
CA VAL A 712 49.69 41.16 21.33
C VAL A 712 49.20 39.84 20.75
N TYR A 713 48.12 39.30 21.31
CA TYR A 713 47.44 38.13 20.78
C TYR A 713 46.15 38.53 20.10
N VAL A 714 45.93 38.01 18.88
CA VAL A 714 44.71 38.17 18.11
C VAL A 714 44.19 36.79 17.75
N ASN A 715 42.99 36.44 18.21
CA ASN A 715 42.39 35.12 18.05
C ASN A 715 43.35 33.97 18.47
N GLY A 716 44.14 34.20 19.52
CA GLY A 716 45.12 33.24 20.04
C GLY A 716 46.47 33.21 19.33
N THR A 717 46.68 33.98 18.27
CA THR A 717 47.98 34.08 17.57
C THR A 717 48.77 35.28 18.08
N ALA A 718 50.02 35.08 18.50
CA ALA A 718 50.91 36.14 19.00
C ALA A 718 51.49 36.98 17.84
N SER A 719 51.61 38.29 18.04
CA SER A 719 52.40 39.18 17.18
C SER A 719 53.89 38.95 17.38
N GLU A 720 54.72 39.45 16.45
CA GLU A 720 56.16 39.64 16.72
C GLU A 720 56.36 40.58 17.93
N GLU A 721 57.53 40.49 18.56
CA GLU A 721 57.90 41.33 19.70
C GLU A 721 57.83 42.80 19.34
N LEU A 722 57.01 43.57 20.05
CA LEU A 722 56.76 44.96 19.71
C LEU A 722 57.92 45.86 20.14
N SER A 723 58.27 46.83 19.30
CA SER A 723 59.26 47.86 19.60
C SER A 723 58.85 48.64 20.85
N LYS A 724 59.73 48.72 21.85
CA LYS A 724 59.48 49.40 23.13
C LYS A 724 59.52 50.91 22.93
N VAL A 725 58.39 51.60 23.07
CA VAL A 725 58.33 53.07 23.02
C VAL A 725 58.02 53.60 24.43
N LEU A 726 58.96 54.34 25.01
CA LEU A 726 58.77 55.05 26.29
C LEU A 726 57.78 56.20 26.08
N ALA A 727 56.73 56.25 26.90
CA ALA A 727 55.72 57.27 26.80
C ALA A 727 56.11 58.47 27.68
N SER A 728 56.83 59.44 27.11
CA SER A 728 57.26 60.69 27.76
C SER A 728 58.15 60.48 29.01
N ASP A 729 58.71 61.56 29.55
CA ASP A 729 59.80 61.59 30.56
C ASP A 729 59.45 61.00 31.96
N THR A 730 58.43 60.15 32.05
CA THR A 730 58.03 59.39 33.23
C THR A 730 58.62 57.98 33.21
N GLN A 731 59.60 57.74 34.08
CA GLN A 731 60.26 56.44 34.25
C GLN A 731 59.24 55.33 34.57
N GLY A 732 59.19 54.29 33.74
CA GLY A 732 58.36 53.10 33.96
C GLY A 732 56.99 53.08 33.28
N GLU A 733 56.68 54.00 32.36
CA GLU A 733 55.43 53.98 31.59
C GLU A 733 55.67 53.80 30.07
N TYR A 734 54.99 52.82 29.48
CA TYR A 734 55.11 52.46 28.06
C TYR A 734 53.75 52.61 27.37
N LEU A 735 53.74 53.15 26.15
CA LEU A 735 52.55 53.27 25.33
C LEU A 735 52.72 52.39 24.10
N ILE A 736 51.76 51.50 23.87
CA ILE A 736 51.69 50.71 22.64
C ILE A 736 50.70 51.36 21.71
N GLU A 737 51.11 51.48 20.46
CA GLU A 737 50.22 51.74 19.34
C GLU A 737 50.53 50.72 18.24
N LYS A 738 49.57 49.87 17.88
CA LYS A 738 49.76 48.85 16.84
C LYS A 738 48.53 48.73 15.97
N VAL A 739 48.73 48.80 14.66
CA VAL A 739 47.70 48.46 13.68
C VAL A 739 47.58 46.95 13.58
N ILE A 740 46.36 46.45 13.69
CA ILE A 740 46.02 45.02 13.64
C ILE A 740 44.98 44.81 12.55
N ASN A 741 45.13 43.73 11.78
CA ASN A 741 44.13 43.30 10.81
C ASN A 741 43.12 42.34 11.49
N PHE A 742 41.83 42.58 11.26
CA PHE A 742 40.75 41.82 11.85
C PHE A 742 40.12 40.88 10.84
N GLN A 743 39.74 39.68 11.29
CA GLN A 743 38.95 38.75 10.48
C GLN A 743 37.48 39.17 10.49
N PRO A 744 36.68 38.86 9.45
CA PRO A 744 35.23 39.04 9.50
C PRO A 744 34.62 38.27 10.69
N GLY A 745 33.73 38.92 11.46
CA GLY A 745 33.14 38.35 12.68
C GLY A 745 33.80 38.84 13.98
N GLU A 746 33.60 38.11 15.08
CA GLU A 746 34.13 38.46 16.41
C GLU A 746 35.61 38.08 16.53
N ASN A 747 36.46 39.07 16.81
CA ASN A 747 37.89 38.89 17.05
C ASN A 747 38.20 39.12 18.52
N ASN A 748 38.92 38.21 19.18
CA ASN A 748 39.40 38.42 20.53
C ASN A 748 40.85 38.92 20.54
N ILE A 749 41.15 39.89 21.39
CA ILE A 749 42.48 40.46 21.53
C ILE A 749 42.88 40.57 23.00
N TYR A 750 44.15 40.27 23.30
CA TYR A 750 44.74 40.50 24.63
C TYR A 750 46.24 40.77 24.54
N LEU A 751 46.79 41.47 25.54
CA LEU A 751 48.21 41.79 25.65
C LEU A 751 48.87 40.90 26.71
N VAL A 752 50.13 40.56 26.47
CA VAL A 752 50.99 39.90 27.46
C VAL A 752 52.29 40.69 27.57
N ALA A 753 52.63 41.13 28.77
CA ALA A 753 53.85 41.88 29.06
C ALA A 753 54.62 41.20 30.20
N SER A 754 55.95 41.10 30.07
CA SER A 754 56.81 40.55 31.12
C SER A 754 57.92 41.50 31.52
N ASN A 755 58.32 41.45 32.79
CA ASN A 755 59.53 42.05 33.32
C ASN A 755 60.27 41.01 34.20
N THR A 756 61.33 41.43 34.89
CA THR A 756 62.09 40.57 35.80
C THR A 756 61.28 40.08 37.00
N ALA A 757 60.22 40.79 37.40
CA ALA A 757 59.32 40.39 38.49
C ALA A 757 58.24 39.36 38.09
N GLY A 758 57.86 39.30 36.81
CA GLY A 758 56.84 38.37 36.33
C GLY A 758 56.16 38.77 35.03
N THR A 759 55.08 38.06 34.68
CA THR A 759 54.29 38.29 33.47
C THR A 759 52.85 38.66 33.83
N SER A 760 52.30 39.64 33.13
CA SER A 760 50.90 40.04 33.22
C SER A 760 50.19 39.86 31.89
N LYS A 761 48.94 39.43 31.96
CA LYS A 761 48.03 39.30 30.81
C LYS A 761 46.86 40.26 31.00
N SER A 762 46.56 41.07 30.00
CA SER A 762 45.38 41.93 30.03
C SER A 762 44.10 41.10 29.98
N GLU A 763 42.99 41.70 30.36
CA GLU A 763 41.69 41.18 30.02
C GLU A 763 41.49 41.12 28.50
N ILE A 764 40.67 40.17 28.05
CA ILE A 764 40.35 39.95 26.63
C ILE A 764 39.32 40.98 26.18
N ARG A 765 39.58 41.63 25.05
CA ARG A 765 38.62 42.51 24.35
C ARG A 765 38.08 41.81 23.11
N TYR A 766 36.81 42.06 22.78
CA TYR A 766 36.15 41.50 21.60
C TYR A 766 35.82 42.62 20.60
N LEU A 767 36.22 42.44 19.34
CA LEU A 767 36.01 43.38 18.25
C LEU A 767 35.23 42.71 17.11
N THR A 768 34.03 43.21 16.80
CA THR A 768 33.19 42.66 15.73
C THR A 768 33.43 43.40 14.42
N ASN A 769 33.97 42.73 13.40
CA ASN A 769 34.07 43.26 12.05
C ASN A 769 32.85 42.82 11.22
N PRO A 770 31.94 43.73 10.82
CA PRO A 770 30.73 43.39 10.08
C PRO A 770 31.08 42.97 8.63
N PRO A 771 30.66 41.78 8.19
CA PRO A 771 30.94 41.27 6.85
C PRO A 771 30.23 42.08 5.74
N THR A 772 30.91 42.24 4.60
CA THR A 772 30.71 43.41 3.72
C THR A 772 29.69 43.30 2.58
N ASN A 773 29.11 42.13 2.25
CA ASN A 773 27.94 42.04 1.34
C ASN A 773 27.23 40.67 1.41
N PRO A 774 25.88 40.61 1.45
CA PRO A 774 25.13 39.36 1.40
C PRO A 774 25.23 38.68 0.02
N PRO A 775 24.92 37.38 -0.10
CA PRO A 775 25.06 36.65 -1.37
C PRO A 775 24.14 37.18 -2.47
N VAL A 776 24.47 36.98 -3.74
CA VAL A 776 23.57 37.29 -4.87
C VAL A 776 23.13 35.98 -5.51
N VAL A 777 21.82 35.81 -5.72
CA VAL A 777 21.24 34.61 -6.33
C VAL A 777 20.78 34.93 -7.76
N SER A 778 21.22 34.13 -8.72
CA SER A 778 20.83 34.23 -10.13
C SER A 778 20.28 32.89 -10.62
N TRP A 779 19.10 32.88 -11.22
CA TRP A 779 18.44 31.66 -11.66
C TRP A 779 19.08 31.07 -12.92
N ALA A 780 19.17 29.73 -12.96
CA ALA A 780 19.49 28.97 -14.16
C ALA A 780 18.27 28.18 -14.65
N VAL A 781 17.56 27.49 -13.74
CA VAL A 781 16.35 26.70 -14.06
C VAL A 781 15.25 26.94 -13.03
N PRO A 782 14.02 27.32 -13.47
CA PRO A 782 13.69 27.77 -14.81
C PRO A 782 14.29 29.16 -15.11
N ALA A 783 14.87 29.33 -16.30
CA ALA A 783 15.43 30.61 -16.74
C ALA A 783 14.36 31.70 -16.93
N ASN A 784 13.12 31.32 -17.27
CA ASN A 784 11.99 32.24 -17.44
C ASN A 784 11.30 32.51 -16.09
N PRO A 785 11.03 33.79 -15.71
CA PRO A 785 10.31 34.12 -14.47
C PRO A 785 8.91 33.54 -14.38
N LYS A 786 8.30 33.23 -15.52
CA LYS A 786 7.05 32.49 -15.63
C LYS A 786 7.30 31.24 -16.47
N ALA A 787 7.16 30.07 -15.86
CA ALA A 787 7.37 28.79 -16.54
C ALA A 787 6.13 27.92 -16.41
N ILE A 788 5.80 27.18 -17.46
CA ILE A 788 4.79 26.10 -17.40
C ILE A 788 5.57 24.79 -17.41
N VAL A 789 5.25 23.90 -16.48
CA VAL A 789 5.89 22.59 -16.34
C VAL A 789 4.82 21.52 -16.25
N ASN A 790 5.17 20.31 -16.67
CA ASN A 790 4.27 19.17 -16.77
C ASN A 790 4.48 18.07 -15.72
N SER A 791 5.47 18.26 -14.86
CA SER A 791 5.81 17.34 -13.78
C SER A 791 5.58 18.02 -12.43
N GLU A 792 5.04 17.26 -11.48
CA GLU A 792 4.88 17.69 -10.09
C GLU A 792 6.25 17.93 -9.44
N ILE A 793 7.26 17.16 -9.83
CA ILE A 793 8.64 17.28 -9.32
C ILE A 793 9.49 17.93 -10.41
N ILE A 794 10.14 19.05 -10.08
CA ILE A 794 11.09 19.72 -10.98
C ILE A 794 12.39 20.03 -10.27
N THR A 795 13.48 20.06 -11.02
CA THR A 795 14.78 20.53 -10.53
C THR A 795 14.89 22.03 -10.69
N ILE A 796 15.25 22.70 -9.59
CA ILE A 796 15.57 24.12 -9.55
C ILE A 796 17.07 24.28 -9.52
N GLU A 797 17.59 25.16 -10.38
CA GLU A 797 19.01 25.46 -10.45
C GLU A 797 19.25 26.96 -10.33
N ALA A 798 20.24 27.33 -9.50
CA ALA A 798 20.66 28.72 -9.33
C ALA A 798 22.17 28.83 -9.12
N CYS A 799 22.72 29.94 -9.61
CA CYS A 799 24.07 30.38 -9.30
C CYS A 799 24.03 31.35 -8.10
N ILE A 800 24.87 31.12 -7.11
CA ILE A 800 25.01 31.98 -5.93
C ILE A 800 26.41 32.57 -5.94
N LYS A 801 26.50 33.90 -6.06
CA LYS A 801 27.74 34.67 -5.96
C LYS A 801 27.90 35.19 -4.53
N THR A 802 29.05 34.96 -3.92
CA THR A 802 29.34 35.49 -2.58
C THR A 802 30.85 35.71 -2.42
N ALA A 803 31.22 36.80 -1.73
CA ALA A 803 32.61 37.12 -1.42
C ALA A 803 33.12 36.43 -0.14
N THR A 804 32.20 35.92 0.68
CA THR A 804 32.50 35.22 1.94
C THR A 804 31.83 33.86 1.98
N THR A 805 32.23 33.02 2.95
CA THR A 805 31.70 31.67 3.17
C THR A 805 30.17 31.68 3.20
N LEU A 806 29.56 30.92 2.28
CA LEU A 806 28.11 30.74 2.25
C LEU A 806 27.69 29.91 3.47
N LYS A 807 26.64 30.33 4.19
CA LYS A 807 26.14 29.72 5.43
C LYS A 807 24.93 28.83 5.17
N THR A 808 23.92 29.34 4.45
CA THR A 808 22.74 28.55 4.08
C THR A 808 22.23 28.87 2.68
N VAL A 809 21.60 27.88 2.06
CA VAL A 809 20.74 28.05 0.88
C VAL A 809 19.42 27.35 1.14
N GLN A 810 18.32 28.07 1.04
CA GLN A 810 16.97 27.56 1.28
C GLN A 810 16.12 27.79 0.05
N ILE A 811 15.26 26.83 -0.28
CA ILE A 811 14.27 26.98 -1.35
C ILE A 811 12.86 26.90 -0.79
N PHE A 812 12.01 27.83 -1.21
CA PHE A 812 10.63 27.95 -0.81
C PHE A 812 9.73 27.77 -2.02
N VAL A 813 8.68 26.96 -1.85
CA VAL A 813 7.59 26.78 -2.82
C VAL A 813 6.29 27.12 -2.11
N ASN A 814 5.55 28.12 -2.61
CA ASN A 814 4.29 28.60 -2.04
C ASN A 814 4.42 28.98 -0.54
N GLY A 815 5.55 29.58 -0.17
CA GLY A 815 5.86 29.97 1.21
C GLY A 815 6.34 28.82 2.11
N VAL A 816 6.38 27.58 1.62
CA VAL A 816 6.87 26.42 2.37
C VAL A 816 8.32 26.11 1.98
N GLN A 817 9.21 26.06 2.96
CA GLN A 817 10.59 25.63 2.75
C GLN A 817 10.63 24.15 2.34
N GLN A 818 11.08 23.85 1.14
CA GLN A 818 11.16 22.48 0.63
C GLN A 818 12.55 21.86 0.74
N ALA A 819 13.59 22.68 0.67
CA ALA A 819 14.95 22.24 0.97
C ALA A 819 15.76 23.34 1.64
N SER A 820 16.78 22.92 2.38
CA SER A 820 17.77 23.78 3.01
C SER A 820 19.10 23.04 3.05
N GLU A 821 20.16 23.73 2.66
CA GLU A 821 21.53 23.23 2.76
C GLU A 821 22.34 24.19 3.62
N MET A 822 22.98 23.67 4.65
CA MET A 822 24.00 24.41 5.40
C MET A 822 25.33 24.17 4.71
N MET A 823 25.96 25.27 4.30
CA MET A 823 27.24 25.26 3.62
C MET A 823 28.22 25.98 4.55
N PHE A 824 29.47 25.54 4.58
CA PHE A 824 30.58 26.28 5.20
C PHE A 824 31.79 26.21 4.28
N GLN A 825 31.54 26.41 2.99
CA GLN A 825 32.56 26.33 1.95
C GLN A 825 33.07 27.74 1.65
N ASN A 826 34.33 27.87 1.25
CA ASN A 826 34.89 29.13 0.74
C ASN A 826 34.51 29.32 -0.74
N PRO A 827 34.23 30.55 -1.19
CA PRO A 827 33.72 30.80 -2.53
C PRO A 827 34.74 30.37 -3.58
N GLN A 828 34.28 29.66 -4.62
CA GLN A 828 35.14 29.31 -5.75
C GLN A 828 35.42 30.54 -6.62
N THR A 829 36.62 30.62 -7.19
CA THR A 829 37.01 31.68 -8.13
C THR A 829 36.40 31.42 -9.51
N GLY A 830 35.52 32.31 -9.97
CA GLY A 830 34.88 32.23 -11.28
C GLY A 830 33.53 32.95 -11.35
N ASP A 831 32.82 32.80 -12.47
CA ASP A 831 31.52 33.45 -12.73
C ASP A 831 30.38 32.97 -11.83
N CYS A 832 30.58 31.89 -11.09
CA CYS A 832 29.62 31.39 -10.12
C CYS A 832 30.33 30.84 -8.89
N SER A 833 30.13 31.44 -7.72
CA SER A 833 30.78 30.96 -6.49
C SER A 833 30.23 29.60 -6.06
N TYR A 834 28.92 29.37 -6.24
CA TYR A 834 28.25 28.09 -5.96
C TYR A 834 27.11 27.81 -6.93
N ARG A 835 27.06 26.60 -7.47
CA ARG A 835 25.91 26.08 -8.21
C ARG A 835 25.02 25.29 -7.25
N PHE A 836 23.81 25.77 -7.05
CA PHE A 836 22.79 25.11 -6.24
C PHE A 836 21.81 24.39 -7.18
N ASN A 837 21.55 23.11 -6.91
CA ASN A 837 20.49 22.35 -7.58
C ASN A 837 19.64 21.61 -6.54
N LYS A 838 18.32 21.60 -6.73
CA LYS A 838 17.43 20.81 -5.88
C LYS A 838 16.10 20.50 -6.54
N GLU A 839 15.63 19.28 -6.33
CA GLU A 839 14.26 18.90 -6.66
C GLU A 839 13.28 19.55 -5.68
N VAL A 840 12.18 20.07 -6.23
CA VAL A 840 11.05 20.61 -5.48
C VAL A 840 9.75 20.03 -6.02
N ILE A 841 8.78 19.88 -5.13
CA ILE A 841 7.44 19.37 -5.38
C ILE A 841 6.49 20.57 -5.52
N LEU A 842 5.84 20.67 -6.65
CA LEU A 842 4.87 21.70 -7.00
C LEU A 842 3.45 21.24 -6.66
N LYS A 843 2.55 22.20 -6.45
CA LYS A 843 1.11 21.94 -6.40
C LYS A 843 0.51 22.24 -7.76
N GLU A 844 -0.59 21.58 -8.11
CA GLU A 844 -1.30 21.87 -9.35
C GLU A 844 -1.68 23.36 -9.43
N GLY A 845 -1.48 23.96 -10.60
CA GLY A 845 -1.65 25.39 -10.84
C GLY A 845 -0.37 26.20 -10.59
N ASP A 846 -0.53 27.47 -10.22
CA ASP A 846 0.59 28.41 -10.11
C ASP A 846 1.35 28.21 -8.79
N ASN A 847 2.68 28.07 -8.89
CA ASN A 847 3.57 27.94 -7.74
C ASN A 847 4.55 29.11 -7.68
N SER A 848 4.64 29.77 -6.54
CA SER A 848 5.66 30.80 -6.28
C SER A 848 6.91 30.16 -5.67
N VAL A 849 8.01 30.15 -6.43
CA VAL A 849 9.30 29.58 -5.99
C VAL A 849 10.34 30.68 -5.79
N PHE A 850 11.05 30.67 -4.66
CA PHE A 850 12.19 31.55 -4.44
C PHE A 850 13.25 30.92 -3.55
N ILE A 851 14.49 31.43 -3.66
CA ILE A 851 15.66 30.94 -2.93
C ILE A 851 16.10 32.02 -1.95
N ILE A 852 16.48 31.62 -0.74
CA ILE A 852 17.17 32.48 0.23
C ILE A 852 18.59 31.96 0.41
N ALA A 853 19.58 32.78 0.10
CA ALA A 853 20.99 32.46 0.34
C ALA A 853 21.54 33.37 1.44
N SER A 854 22.27 32.82 2.41
CA SER A 854 22.89 33.60 3.49
C SER A 854 24.38 33.34 3.60
N ASN A 855 25.12 34.38 3.98
CA ASN A 855 26.50 34.31 4.44
C ASN A 855 26.61 35.07 5.78
N PHE A 856 27.82 35.36 6.24
CA PHE A 856 27.98 36.12 7.48
C PHE A 856 27.49 37.58 7.37
N ALA A 857 27.46 38.17 6.16
CA ALA A 857 26.99 39.53 5.87
C ALA A 857 25.46 39.68 5.86
N GLY A 858 24.73 38.57 5.77
CA GLY A 858 23.27 38.58 5.78
C GLY A 858 22.68 37.60 4.78
N SER A 859 21.39 37.78 4.50
CA SER A 859 20.60 36.92 3.62
C SER A 859 20.04 37.71 2.45
N THR A 860 19.98 37.08 1.28
CA THR A 860 19.36 37.63 0.08
C THR A 860 18.30 36.67 -0.42
N ASN A 861 17.13 37.23 -0.74
CA ASN A 861 16.08 36.50 -1.45
C ASN A 861 16.29 36.67 -2.95
N SER A 862 16.20 35.59 -3.70
CA SER A 862 16.09 35.66 -5.16
C SER A 862 14.78 36.33 -5.56
N GLU A 863 14.69 36.75 -6.82
CA GLU A 863 13.39 37.00 -7.44
C GLU A 863 12.49 35.75 -7.35
N ARG A 864 11.17 35.97 -7.29
CA ARG A 864 10.17 34.89 -7.29
C ARG A 864 9.95 34.41 -8.72
N ARG A 865 9.97 33.10 -8.90
CA ARG A 865 9.57 32.42 -10.13
C ARG A 865 8.15 31.90 -9.98
N LEU A 866 7.28 32.22 -10.93
CA LEU A 866 5.92 31.70 -11.00
C LEU A 866 5.93 30.48 -11.92
N ILE A 867 5.88 29.30 -11.33
CA ILE A 867 5.93 28.03 -12.04
C ILE A 867 4.54 27.43 -12.03
N ARG A 868 3.86 27.48 -13.17
CA ARG A 868 2.57 26.84 -13.35
C ARG A 868 2.80 25.35 -13.63
N PHE A 869 2.51 24.52 -12.64
CA PHE A 869 2.41 23.09 -12.86
C PHE A 869 1.03 22.82 -13.45
N GLU A 870 0.99 22.60 -14.74
CA GLU A 870 -0.16 22.00 -15.38
C GLU A 870 0.18 20.53 -15.48
N GLN A 871 -0.57 19.65 -14.82
CA GLN A 871 -0.41 18.23 -15.09
C GLN A 871 -0.56 18.07 -16.60
N ALA A 872 0.51 17.68 -17.30
CA ALA A 872 0.34 17.38 -18.70
C ALA A 872 -0.67 16.26 -18.71
N MET A 873 -1.79 16.50 -19.39
CA MET A 873 -2.48 15.41 -20.04
C MET A 873 -1.56 14.91 -21.15
N THR A 874 -0.45 14.26 -20.79
CA THR A 874 -0.05 13.09 -21.53
C THR A 874 -1.24 12.17 -21.38
N THR A 875 -2.07 12.13 -22.41
CA THR A 875 -3.12 11.14 -22.52
C THR A 875 -2.40 9.82 -22.44
N GLU A 876 -2.41 9.22 -21.26
CA GLU A 876 -1.83 7.92 -20.98
C GLU A 876 -2.37 6.97 -22.05
N LYS A 877 -1.52 6.62 -23.01
CA LYS A 877 -1.95 5.83 -24.15
C LYS A 877 -2.07 4.41 -23.66
N ARG A 878 -3.30 3.89 -23.70
CA ARG A 878 -3.68 2.58 -23.20
C ARG A 878 -4.02 1.65 -24.38
N LEU A 879 -3.34 0.52 -24.51
CA LEU A 879 -3.59 -0.49 -25.53
C LEU A 879 -4.03 -1.78 -24.86
N ALA A 880 -5.05 -2.44 -25.42
CA ALA A 880 -5.46 -3.77 -24.99
C ALA A 880 -5.63 -4.74 -26.16
N LEU A 881 -5.13 -5.95 -26.00
CA LEU A 881 -5.47 -7.11 -26.83
C LEU A 881 -6.43 -8.01 -26.05
N VAL A 882 -7.65 -8.17 -26.56
CA VAL A 882 -8.73 -8.92 -25.91
C VAL A 882 -9.14 -10.09 -26.82
N ILE A 883 -8.97 -11.33 -26.34
CA ILE A 883 -9.29 -12.53 -27.10
C ILE A 883 -10.31 -13.38 -26.33
N GLY A 884 -11.41 -13.77 -26.98
CA GLY A 884 -12.43 -14.65 -26.40
C GLY A 884 -12.76 -15.83 -27.30
N ASN A 885 -12.30 -17.03 -26.97
CA ASN A 885 -12.50 -18.24 -27.76
C ASN A 885 -13.50 -19.19 -27.08
N ALA A 886 -14.64 -19.41 -27.73
CA ALA A 886 -15.76 -20.21 -27.24
C ALA A 886 -16.12 -21.39 -28.16
N ASP A 887 -16.09 -21.21 -29.48
CA ASP A 887 -16.59 -22.21 -30.45
C ASP A 887 -15.47 -23.09 -31.02
N TYR A 888 -15.11 -24.15 -30.28
CA TYR A 888 -14.09 -25.13 -30.70
C TYR A 888 -14.68 -26.30 -31.52
N GLY A 889 -15.87 -26.12 -32.11
CA GLY A 889 -16.59 -27.18 -32.82
C GLY A 889 -17.50 -28.04 -31.93
N SER A 890 -18.17 -29.03 -32.54
CA SER A 890 -19.46 -29.60 -32.11
C SER A 890 -19.55 -30.28 -30.73
N SER A 891 -18.48 -30.41 -29.95
CA SER A 891 -18.51 -31.03 -28.61
C SER A 891 -17.75 -30.28 -27.50
N ASN A 892 -17.07 -29.17 -27.80
CA ASN A 892 -16.17 -28.47 -26.87
C ASN A 892 -16.45 -26.95 -26.78
N ILE A 893 -17.72 -26.57 -26.91
CA ILE A 893 -18.14 -25.17 -26.89
C ILE A 893 -18.15 -24.65 -25.45
N LEU A 894 -17.47 -23.52 -25.20
CA LEU A 894 -17.54 -22.79 -23.93
C LEU A 894 -18.66 -21.74 -23.99
N LYS A 895 -19.37 -21.55 -22.88
CA LYS A 895 -20.56 -20.69 -22.85
C LYS A 895 -20.25 -19.18 -22.85
N ASN A 896 -19.22 -18.78 -22.10
CA ASN A 896 -19.01 -17.38 -21.70
C ASN A 896 -17.86 -16.61 -22.37
N PRO A 897 -16.77 -17.20 -22.90
CA PRO A 897 -15.58 -16.44 -23.30
C PRO A 897 -15.81 -15.27 -24.28
N VAL A 898 -16.75 -15.42 -25.21
CA VAL A 898 -17.11 -14.33 -26.14
C VAL A 898 -17.83 -13.21 -25.41
N ASN A 899 -18.73 -13.52 -24.48
CA ASN A 899 -19.42 -12.52 -23.66
C ASN A 899 -18.44 -11.81 -22.71
N ASP A 900 -17.52 -12.57 -22.12
CA ASP A 900 -16.47 -12.03 -21.24
C ASP A 900 -15.57 -11.04 -22.00
N ALA A 901 -15.12 -11.42 -23.20
CA ALA A 901 -14.36 -10.53 -24.08
C ALA A 901 -15.14 -9.27 -24.49
N ASN A 902 -16.45 -9.39 -24.75
CA ASN A 902 -17.32 -8.23 -25.05
C ASN A 902 -17.42 -7.28 -23.85
N LEU A 903 -17.58 -7.83 -22.64
CA LEU A 903 -17.72 -7.06 -21.41
C LEU A 903 -16.43 -6.32 -21.05
N ILE A 904 -15.29 -6.99 -21.18
CA ILE A 904 -13.96 -6.39 -20.98
C ILE A 904 -13.70 -5.30 -22.02
N GLU A 905 -14.00 -5.54 -23.30
CA GLU A 905 -13.86 -4.54 -24.35
C GLU A 905 -14.66 -3.27 -24.04
N GLY A 906 -15.96 -3.41 -23.72
CA GLY A 906 -16.81 -2.26 -23.42
C GLY A 906 -16.31 -1.47 -22.21
N THR A 907 -15.87 -2.17 -21.17
CA THR A 907 -15.34 -1.56 -19.94
C THR A 907 -14.03 -0.81 -20.21
N LEU A 908 -13.07 -1.44 -20.90
CA LEU A 908 -11.77 -0.83 -21.18
C LEU A 908 -11.86 0.32 -22.19
N LYS A 909 -12.74 0.24 -23.20
CA LYS A 909 -13.02 1.36 -24.12
C LYS A 909 -13.49 2.60 -23.37
N ASN A 910 -14.40 2.44 -22.41
CA ASN A 910 -14.88 3.55 -21.57
C ASN A 910 -13.77 4.15 -20.69
N LEU A 911 -12.70 3.40 -20.45
CA LEU A 911 -11.52 3.82 -19.69
C LEU A 911 -10.36 4.28 -20.58
N GLY A 912 -10.62 4.54 -21.86
CA GLY A 912 -9.66 5.14 -22.79
C GLY A 912 -8.66 4.17 -23.42
N PHE A 913 -8.90 2.86 -23.35
CA PHE A 913 -8.07 1.89 -24.08
C PHE A 913 -8.43 1.83 -25.57
N VAL A 914 -7.39 1.79 -26.41
CA VAL A 914 -7.47 1.30 -27.79
C VAL A 914 -7.49 -0.22 -27.74
N ILE A 915 -8.48 -0.85 -28.39
CA ILE A 915 -8.70 -2.30 -28.30
C ILE A 915 -8.44 -2.99 -29.64
N ILE A 916 -7.57 -4.01 -29.61
CA ILE A 916 -7.48 -5.05 -30.62
C ILE A 916 -8.27 -6.25 -30.09
N LYS A 917 -9.39 -6.58 -30.73
CA LYS A 917 -10.25 -7.69 -30.29
C LYS A 917 -10.29 -8.82 -31.30
N ARG A 918 -10.29 -10.06 -30.80
CA ARG A 918 -10.62 -11.26 -31.59
C ARG A 918 -11.56 -12.16 -30.79
N THR A 919 -12.49 -12.82 -31.46
CA THR A 919 -13.40 -13.80 -30.85
C THR A 919 -13.47 -15.03 -31.73
N ASN A 920 -13.43 -16.21 -31.13
CA ASN A 920 -13.34 -17.50 -31.85
C ASN A 920 -12.23 -17.47 -32.90
N ALA A 921 -11.04 -17.07 -32.49
CA ALA A 921 -9.90 -16.83 -33.35
C ALA A 921 -9.14 -18.12 -33.66
N SER A 922 -8.80 -18.29 -34.93
CA SER A 922 -7.84 -19.29 -35.40
C SER A 922 -6.41 -18.98 -34.94
N LYS A 923 -5.49 -19.95 -35.05
CA LYS A 923 -4.09 -19.75 -34.68
C LYS A 923 -3.47 -18.57 -35.44
N ASN A 924 -3.74 -18.49 -36.74
CA ASN A 924 -3.22 -17.42 -37.59
C ASN A 924 -3.75 -16.05 -37.16
N GLU A 925 -5.05 -15.93 -36.86
CA GLU A 925 -5.64 -14.68 -36.41
C GLU A 925 -5.13 -14.25 -35.02
N MET A 926 -4.89 -15.21 -34.11
CA MET A 926 -4.28 -14.91 -32.81
C MET A 926 -2.84 -14.40 -32.96
N MET A 927 -2.03 -15.06 -33.81
CA MET A 927 -0.64 -14.65 -34.05
C MET A 927 -0.56 -13.30 -34.78
N GLU A 928 -1.48 -13.01 -35.70
CA GLU A 928 -1.58 -11.71 -36.35
C GLU A 928 -1.94 -10.62 -35.33
N ALA A 929 -2.95 -10.85 -34.49
CA ALA A 929 -3.34 -9.90 -33.45
C ALA A 929 -2.22 -9.64 -32.44
N LEU A 930 -1.46 -10.68 -32.06
CA LEU A 930 -0.27 -10.54 -31.21
C LEU A 930 0.83 -9.73 -31.88
N ARG A 931 1.07 -9.94 -33.18
CA ARG A 931 2.04 -9.15 -33.95
C ARG A 931 1.62 -7.68 -34.03
N ASP A 932 0.36 -7.40 -34.28
CA ASP A 932 -0.17 -6.03 -34.35
C ASP A 932 -0.14 -5.33 -32.99
N PHE A 933 -0.41 -6.08 -31.92
CA PHE A 933 -0.27 -5.61 -30.54
C PHE A 933 1.20 -5.29 -30.21
N SER A 934 2.13 -6.22 -30.46
CA SER A 934 3.57 -6.07 -30.23
C SER A 934 4.15 -4.83 -30.94
N LYS A 935 3.81 -4.62 -32.22
CA LYS A 935 4.28 -3.46 -33.01
C LYS A 935 3.90 -2.11 -32.39
N GLN A 936 2.80 -2.05 -31.65
CA GLN A 936 2.29 -0.82 -31.06
C GLN A 936 2.80 -0.60 -29.64
N LEU A 937 3.33 -1.61 -28.94
CA LEU A 937 3.70 -1.52 -27.52
C LEU A 937 4.59 -0.31 -27.18
N THR A 938 5.52 0.05 -28.06
CA THR A 938 6.45 1.18 -27.86
C THR A 938 5.79 2.55 -27.92
N GLU A 939 4.58 2.65 -28.47
CA GLU A 939 3.83 3.91 -28.59
C GLU A 939 2.84 4.15 -27.44
N TYR A 940 2.69 3.17 -26.55
CA TYR A 940 1.71 3.15 -25.47
C TYR A 940 2.40 3.06 -24.10
N ASN A 941 1.75 3.60 -23.08
CA ASN A 941 2.26 3.61 -21.70
C ASN A 941 1.73 2.41 -20.89
N VAL A 942 0.53 1.93 -21.24
CA VAL A 942 -0.13 0.80 -20.60
C VAL A 942 -0.53 -0.21 -21.65
N ALA A 943 -0.12 -1.46 -21.47
CA ALA A 943 -0.46 -2.56 -22.34
C ALA A 943 -1.18 -3.66 -21.55
N LEU A 944 -2.36 -4.06 -22.01
CA LEU A 944 -3.15 -5.11 -21.37
C LEU A 944 -3.43 -6.26 -22.35
N PHE A 945 -3.10 -7.47 -21.95
CA PHE A 945 -3.48 -8.69 -22.63
C PHE A 945 -4.56 -9.42 -21.83
N TYR A 946 -5.72 -9.64 -22.44
CA TYR A 946 -6.82 -10.42 -21.87
C TYR A 946 -7.15 -11.61 -22.76
N TYR A 947 -7.23 -12.79 -22.16
CA TYR A 947 -7.68 -14.01 -22.84
C TYR A 947 -8.73 -14.76 -22.03
N ALA A 948 -9.84 -15.10 -22.67
CA ALA A 948 -10.83 -16.05 -22.18
C ALA A 948 -11.00 -17.22 -23.15
N GLY A 949 -10.98 -18.46 -22.65
CA GLY A 949 -11.10 -19.65 -23.49
C GLY A 949 -10.47 -20.91 -22.89
N HIS A 950 -10.11 -21.89 -23.72
CA HIS A 950 -9.34 -23.05 -23.29
C HIS A 950 -7.86 -22.71 -23.18
N GLY A 951 -7.23 -23.19 -22.11
CA GLY A 951 -5.79 -23.10 -21.91
C GLY A 951 -5.25 -24.43 -21.38
N ILE A 952 -4.04 -24.80 -21.79
CA ILE A 952 -3.38 -26.04 -21.34
C ILE A 952 -1.93 -25.75 -20.96
N GLN A 953 -1.39 -26.55 -20.04
CA GLN A 953 0.04 -26.61 -19.78
C GLN A 953 0.61 -27.89 -20.37
N VAL A 954 1.70 -27.77 -21.14
CA VAL A 954 2.47 -28.90 -21.66
C VAL A 954 3.95 -28.61 -21.42
N ASP A 955 4.67 -29.56 -20.81
CA ASP A 955 6.12 -29.48 -20.55
C ASP A 955 6.56 -28.19 -19.83
N GLY A 956 5.75 -27.73 -18.87
CA GLY A 956 6.03 -26.54 -18.07
C GLY A 956 5.76 -25.21 -18.79
N GLN A 957 5.17 -25.24 -19.98
CA GLN A 957 4.79 -24.09 -20.80
C GLN A 957 3.25 -23.95 -20.87
N ASN A 958 2.77 -22.72 -20.80
CA ASN A 958 1.35 -22.38 -20.88
C ASN A 958 0.96 -22.07 -22.33
N TYR A 959 -0.12 -22.67 -22.82
CA TYR A 959 -0.64 -22.47 -24.18
C TYR A 959 -2.09 -22.03 -24.18
N LEU A 960 -2.38 -21.00 -24.98
CA LEU A 960 -3.73 -20.58 -25.36
C LEU A 960 -4.18 -21.43 -26.56
N ILE A 961 -5.42 -21.92 -26.53
CA ILE A 961 -5.95 -22.82 -27.56
C ILE A 961 -6.78 -22.02 -28.60
N PRO A 962 -6.37 -22.00 -29.87
CA PRO A 962 -7.19 -21.48 -30.97
C PRO A 962 -8.42 -22.36 -31.26
N VAL A 963 -9.46 -21.80 -31.88
CA VAL A 963 -10.67 -22.58 -32.20
C VAL A 963 -10.49 -23.62 -33.30
N ASP A 964 -9.48 -23.43 -34.16
CA ASP A 964 -9.12 -24.33 -35.25
C ASP A 964 -8.04 -25.35 -34.88
N ALA A 965 -7.56 -25.32 -33.62
CA ALA A 965 -6.46 -26.15 -33.17
C ALA A 965 -6.79 -27.64 -33.31
N GLN A 966 -6.03 -28.35 -34.14
CA GLN A 966 -6.17 -29.79 -34.31
C GLN A 966 -5.21 -30.53 -33.40
N LEU A 967 -5.56 -30.47 -32.13
CA LEU A 967 -4.88 -31.22 -31.13
C LEU A 967 -5.20 -32.74 -31.37
N LYS A 968 -4.18 -33.58 -31.71
CA LYS A 968 -4.14 -35.08 -31.69
C LYS A 968 -3.13 -35.75 -30.70
N GLU A 969 -2.10 -35.06 -30.22
CA GLU A 969 -1.17 -35.48 -29.17
C GLU A 969 -0.51 -34.27 -28.44
N LYS A 970 0.22 -34.49 -27.34
CA LYS A 970 0.86 -33.40 -26.54
C LYS A 970 1.81 -32.53 -27.37
N SER A 971 2.58 -33.15 -28.27
CA SER A 971 3.50 -32.49 -29.21
C SER A 971 2.81 -31.46 -30.10
N ASP A 972 1.53 -31.66 -30.41
CA ASP A 972 0.78 -30.76 -31.28
C ASP A 972 0.58 -29.39 -30.65
N CYS A 973 0.59 -29.26 -29.32
CA CYS A 973 0.46 -27.95 -28.66
C CYS A 973 1.53 -26.96 -29.14
N LYS A 974 2.75 -27.44 -29.42
CA LYS A 974 3.83 -26.61 -29.96
C LYS A 974 3.50 -26.05 -31.36
N TRP A 975 2.74 -26.80 -32.16
CA TRP A 975 2.47 -26.51 -33.57
C TRP A 975 1.08 -25.92 -33.82
N GLU A 976 0.11 -26.19 -32.96
CA GLU A 976 -1.31 -25.87 -33.12
C GLU A 976 -1.81 -24.83 -32.10
N ALA A 977 -1.10 -24.63 -30.98
CA ALA A 977 -1.48 -23.66 -29.95
C ALA A 977 -0.55 -22.42 -29.95
N VAL A 978 -0.87 -21.44 -29.09
CA VAL A 978 -0.10 -20.19 -28.93
C VAL A 978 0.48 -20.14 -27.51
N PRO A 979 1.81 -20.19 -27.33
CA PRO A 979 2.40 -20.15 -26.00
C PRO A 979 2.27 -18.75 -25.39
N VAL A 980 1.89 -18.71 -24.11
CA VAL A 980 1.71 -17.47 -23.33
C VAL A 980 3.03 -16.73 -23.17
N ASN A 981 4.16 -17.44 -23.17
CA ASN A 981 5.50 -16.85 -23.07
C ASN A 981 5.78 -15.83 -24.17
N TYR A 982 5.21 -15.96 -25.37
CA TYR A 982 5.36 -14.92 -26.41
C TYR A 982 4.88 -13.55 -25.91
N ILE A 983 3.78 -13.49 -25.15
CA ILE A 983 3.25 -12.21 -24.64
C ILE A 983 4.19 -11.63 -23.58
N VAL A 984 4.74 -12.48 -22.72
CA VAL A 984 5.67 -12.06 -21.67
C VAL A 984 6.98 -11.55 -22.27
N GLU A 985 7.53 -12.24 -23.27
CA GLU A 985 8.73 -11.84 -24.00
C GLU A 985 8.54 -10.50 -24.72
N GLU A 986 7.36 -10.21 -25.28
CA GLU A 986 7.09 -8.89 -25.87
C GLU A 986 7.02 -7.78 -24.80
N PHE A 987 6.54 -8.07 -23.60
CA PHE A 987 6.53 -7.12 -22.48
C PHE A 987 7.92 -6.87 -21.89
N GLU A 988 8.83 -7.85 -21.92
CA GLU A 988 10.24 -7.65 -21.54
C GLU A 988 10.94 -6.56 -22.37
N ARG A 989 10.49 -6.33 -23.60
CA ARG A 989 11.07 -5.32 -24.51
C ARG A 989 10.66 -3.89 -24.17
N VAL A 990 9.64 -3.73 -23.33
CA VAL A 990 9.09 -2.43 -22.90
C VAL A 990 8.94 -2.39 -21.36
N PRO A 991 10.06 -2.50 -20.61
CA PRO A 991 10.02 -2.60 -19.14
C PRO A 991 9.57 -1.31 -18.44
N GLU A 992 9.57 -0.19 -19.16
CA GLU A 992 9.07 1.12 -18.70
C GLU A 992 7.54 1.22 -18.75
N ASN A 993 6.86 0.32 -19.47
CA ASN A 993 5.40 0.28 -19.56
C ASN A 993 4.78 -0.40 -18.34
N ILE A 994 3.53 -0.06 -18.04
CA ILE A 994 2.68 -0.87 -17.17
C ILE A 994 2.06 -1.98 -18.03
N ASN A 995 2.51 -3.21 -17.81
CA ASN A 995 2.08 -4.38 -18.56
C ASN A 995 1.16 -5.27 -17.71
N ILE A 996 -0.02 -5.61 -18.23
CA ILE A 996 -1.07 -6.33 -17.50
C ILE A 996 -1.47 -7.56 -18.30
N VAL A 997 -1.32 -8.76 -17.74
CA VAL A 997 -1.79 -10.02 -18.33
C VAL A 997 -2.94 -10.57 -17.50
N ILE A 998 -4.07 -10.84 -18.12
CA ILE A 998 -5.27 -11.41 -17.47
C ILE A 998 -5.70 -12.65 -18.23
N LEU A 999 -5.68 -13.80 -17.55
CA LEU A 999 -5.99 -15.10 -18.12
C LEU A 999 -7.23 -15.69 -17.44
N ASP A 1000 -8.38 -15.59 -18.11
CA ASP A 1000 -9.68 -16.15 -17.73
C ASP A 1000 -9.98 -17.43 -18.53
N ALA A 1001 -9.07 -18.40 -18.43
CA ALA A 1001 -9.18 -19.64 -19.18
C ALA A 1001 -9.69 -20.81 -18.31
N CYS A 1002 -10.65 -21.57 -18.84
CA CYS A 1002 -11.07 -22.85 -18.27
C CYS A 1002 -9.99 -23.91 -18.53
N ARG A 1003 -9.55 -24.57 -17.45
CA ARG A 1003 -8.50 -25.59 -17.45
C ARG A 1003 -9.02 -27.02 -17.69
N ASN A 1004 -10.25 -27.16 -18.19
CA ASN A 1004 -10.76 -28.46 -18.62
C ASN A 1004 -10.17 -28.75 -19.99
N ASN A 1005 -9.32 -29.77 -20.12
CA ASN A 1005 -8.82 -30.21 -21.43
C ASN A 1005 -10.00 -30.75 -22.28
N PRO A 1006 -10.41 -30.05 -23.34
CA PRO A 1006 -11.48 -30.53 -24.22
C PRO A 1006 -11.06 -31.76 -25.05
N PHE A 1007 -9.75 -32.03 -25.13
CA PHE A 1007 -9.14 -33.16 -25.82
C PHE A 1007 -8.74 -34.24 -24.82
N ARG A 1008 -9.74 -34.79 -24.11
CA ARG A 1008 -9.61 -35.79 -23.03
C ARG A 1008 -8.87 -37.08 -23.43
N SER A 1009 -8.55 -37.28 -24.71
CA SER A 1009 -7.86 -38.47 -25.21
C SER A 1009 -6.37 -38.58 -24.83
N TRP A 1010 -5.69 -37.54 -24.33
CA TRP A 1010 -4.22 -37.62 -24.05
C TRP A 1010 -3.79 -37.41 -22.61
N VAL A 1011 -4.75 -37.16 -21.73
CA VAL A 1011 -4.46 -36.72 -20.37
C VAL A 1011 -5.26 -37.58 -19.42
N ARG A 1012 -4.85 -38.84 -19.28
CA ARG A 1012 -4.84 -39.44 -17.95
C ARG A 1012 -3.49 -39.06 -17.33
N GLY A 1013 -3.48 -38.01 -16.50
CA GLY A 1013 -2.32 -37.65 -15.67
C GLY A 1013 -1.40 -36.50 -16.13
N GLY A 1014 -1.83 -35.59 -17.01
CA GLY A 1014 -1.11 -34.32 -17.24
C GLY A 1014 -1.64 -33.21 -16.33
N GLU A 1015 -0.74 -32.36 -15.83
CA GLU A 1015 -1.06 -31.27 -14.91
C GLU A 1015 -2.13 -30.34 -15.51
N GLU A 1016 -3.24 -30.14 -14.79
CA GLU A 1016 -4.40 -29.38 -15.29
C GLU A 1016 -4.18 -27.86 -15.19
N GLY A 1017 -4.05 -27.22 -16.36
CA GLY A 1017 -4.14 -25.77 -16.52
C GLY A 1017 -2.85 -24.98 -16.36
N PHE A 1018 -2.95 -23.65 -16.43
CA PHE A 1018 -1.76 -22.79 -16.42
C PHE A 1018 -0.88 -22.91 -15.17
N ARG A 1019 0.42 -23.02 -15.39
CA ARG A 1019 1.43 -22.83 -14.36
C ARG A 1019 1.53 -21.36 -13.97
N ALA A 1020 1.92 -21.08 -12.73
CA ALA A 1020 2.35 -19.74 -12.33
C ALA A 1020 3.46 -19.20 -13.28
N ILE A 1021 3.25 -18.00 -13.82
CA ILE A 1021 4.26 -17.29 -14.62
C ILE A 1021 4.93 -16.26 -13.71
N ASN A 1022 6.27 -16.25 -13.69
CA ASN A 1022 6.99 -15.15 -13.06
C ASN A 1022 6.90 -13.92 -13.97
N PRO A 1023 6.25 -12.83 -13.53
CA PRO A 1023 6.22 -11.59 -14.30
C PRO A 1023 7.63 -11.02 -14.42
N VAL A 1024 7.85 -10.24 -15.46
CA VAL A 1024 9.06 -9.45 -15.66
C VAL A 1024 8.87 -8.04 -15.07
N SER A 1025 9.94 -7.25 -14.96
CA SER A 1025 9.84 -5.88 -14.44
C SER A 1025 8.78 -5.08 -15.22
N GLY A 1026 7.95 -4.33 -14.51
CA GLY A 1026 6.85 -3.56 -15.11
C GLY A 1026 5.61 -4.40 -15.45
N THR A 1027 5.53 -5.68 -15.05
CA THR A 1027 4.42 -6.57 -15.40
C THR A 1027 3.64 -7.09 -14.18
N ILE A 1028 2.32 -7.20 -14.34
CA ILE A 1028 1.44 -7.98 -13.44
C ILE A 1028 0.70 -9.05 -14.24
N VAL A 1029 0.68 -10.28 -13.73
CA VAL A 1029 -0.04 -11.41 -14.34
C VAL A 1029 -1.12 -11.86 -13.36
N SER A 1030 -2.37 -11.92 -13.81
CA SER A 1030 -3.51 -12.38 -13.05
C SER A 1030 -4.21 -13.56 -13.73
N PHE A 1031 -4.50 -14.58 -12.93
CA PHE A 1031 -5.23 -15.77 -13.34
C PHE A 1031 -6.58 -15.82 -12.62
N ALA A 1032 -7.62 -16.22 -13.35
CA ALA A 1032 -8.97 -16.30 -12.81
C ALA A 1032 -9.15 -17.35 -11.69
N THR A 1033 -8.19 -18.26 -11.48
CA THR A 1033 -8.25 -19.31 -10.47
C THR A 1033 -6.84 -19.82 -10.12
N SER A 1034 -6.74 -20.64 -9.07
CA SER A 1034 -5.47 -21.19 -8.57
C SER A 1034 -4.89 -22.25 -9.50
N GLU A 1035 -3.57 -22.43 -9.41
CA GLU A 1035 -2.86 -23.52 -10.09
C GLU A 1035 -3.55 -24.89 -9.85
N GLY A 1036 -3.79 -25.66 -10.92
CA GLY A 1036 -4.46 -26.96 -10.85
C GLY A 1036 -5.98 -26.95 -10.65
N SER A 1037 -6.67 -25.81 -10.63
CA SER A 1037 -8.12 -25.70 -10.30
C SER A 1037 -8.94 -25.06 -11.42
N THR A 1038 -10.18 -25.47 -11.70
CA THR A 1038 -11.00 -24.88 -12.79
C THR A 1038 -11.70 -23.58 -12.37
N ALA A 1039 -11.87 -22.63 -13.30
CA ALA A 1039 -12.71 -21.44 -13.11
C ALA A 1039 -14.19 -21.84 -13.26
N ALA A 1040 -15.07 -21.28 -12.43
CA ALA A 1040 -16.49 -21.59 -12.50
C ALA A 1040 -17.16 -20.79 -13.63
N ASP A 1041 -17.86 -21.50 -14.54
CA ASP A 1041 -18.68 -20.89 -15.60
C ASP A 1041 -19.80 -19.97 -15.05
N GLY A 1042 -20.08 -20.03 -13.74
CA GLY A 1042 -21.13 -19.22 -13.11
C GLY A 1042 -22.54 -19.60 -13.58
N SER A 1043 -23.54 -18.95 -13.00
CA SER A 1043 -24.96 -19.11 -13.39
C SER A 1043 -25.44 -18.03 -14.39
N GLY A 1044 -24.59 -17.03 -14.67
CA GLY A 1044 -24.92 -15.86 -15.49
C GLY A 1044 -24.60 -16.03 -16.98
N SER A 1045 -24.53 -14.89 -17.68
CA SER A 1045 -24.12 -14.76 -19.08
C SER A 1045 -22.61 -14.58 -19.27
N ASN A 1046 -21.88 -14.31 -18.19
CA ASN A 1046 -20.43 -14.09 -18.15
C ASN A 1046 -19.81 -14.98 -17.07
N GLY A 1047 -18.50 -15.22 -17.14
CA GLY A 1047 -17.72 -15.93 -16.14
C GLY A 1047 -17.65 -15.15 -14.82
N THR A 1048 -17.68 -15.87 -13.69
CA THR A 1048 -17.72 -15.24 -12.35
C THR A 1048 -16.53 -14.31 -12.09
N PHE A 1049 -15.35 -14.66 -12.60
CA PHE A 1049 -14.15 -13.82 -12.49
C PHE A 1049 -14.30 -12.52 -13.26
N THR A 1050 -14.64 -12.59 -14.55
CA THR A 1050 -14.80 -11.41 -15.39
C THR A 1050 -15.91 -10.48 -14.87
N GLU A 1051 -17.03 -11.01 -14.37
CA GLU A 1051 -18.09 -10.19 -13.77
C GLU A 1051 -17.63 -9.38 -12.56
N GLU A 1052 -16.82 -9.97 -11.68
CA GLU A 1052 -16.31 -9.25 -10.52
C GLU A 1052 -15.15 -8.31 -10.90
N LEU A 1053 -14.29 -8.73 -11.83
CA LEU A 1053 -13.17 -7.93 -12.31
C LEU A 1053 -13.63 -6.58 -12.87
N VAL A 1054 -14.63 -6.56 -13.75
CA VAL A 1054 -15.11 -5.31 -14.34
C VAL A 1054 -15.72 -4.35 -13.31
N LYS A 1055 -16.36 -4.86 -12.26
CA LYS A 1055 -16.87 -4.04 -11.15
C LYS A 1055 -15.74 -3.37 -10.38
N GLN A 1056 -14.59 -4.03 -10.25
CA GLN A 1056 -13.43 -3.50 -9.54
C GLN A 1056 -12.60 -2.55 -10.42
N ILE A 1057 -12.50 -2.81 -11.73
CA ILE A 1057 -11.75 -2.00 -12.70
C ILE A 1057 -12.30 -0.56 -12.82
N VAL A 1058 -13.60 -0.37 -12.65
CA VAL A 1058 -14.25 0.96 -12.77
C VAL A 1058 -14.15 1.81 -11.48
N ILE A 1059 -13.61 1.26 -10.40
CA ILE A 1059 -13.42 1.98 -9.13
C ILE A 1059 -12.05 2.68 -9.17
N PRO A 1060 -11.93 3.95 -8.73
CA PRO A 1060 -10.65 4.63 -8.58
C PRO A 1060 -9.77 4.01 -7.47
N GLN A 1061 -9.06 2.94 -7.82
CA GLN A 1061 -8.18 2.19 -6.92
C GLN A 1061 -6.95 1.66 -7.67
N ALA A 1062 -5.87 1.42 -6.93
CA ALA A 1062 -4.65 0.83 -7.50
C ALA A 1062 -4.95 -0.55 -8.10
N VAL A 1063 -4.25 -0.91 -9.18
CA VAL A 1063 -4.39 -2.20 -9.88
C VAL A 1063 -4.19 -3.41 -8.97
N SER A 1064 -3.30 -3.31 -7.97
CA SER A 1064 -3.15 -4.33 -6.94
C SER A 1064 -4.43 -4.51 -6.13
N SER A 1065 -5.08 -3.42 -5.73
CA SER A 1065 -6.38 -3.43 -5.05
C SER A 1065 -7.49 -3.98 -5.94
N VAL A 1066 -7.50 -3.69 -7.25
CA VAL A 1066 -8.44 -4.27 -8.21
C VAL A 1066 -8.39 -5.80 -8.15
N PHE A 1067 -7.21 -6.41 -8.28
CA PHE A 1067 -7.07 -7.86 -8.27
C PHE A 1067 -7.35 -8.47 -6.89
N ILE A 1068 -6.90 -7.83 -5.80
CA ILE A 1068 -7.19 -8.28 -4.43
C ILE A 1068 -8.71 -8.29 -4.16
N ASN A 1069 -9.42 -7.23 -4.53
CA ASN A 1069 -10.85 -7.12 -4.28
C ASN A 1069 -11.64 -8.03 -5.22
N THR A 1070 -11.18 -8.23 -6.46
CA THR A 1070 -11.74 -9.23 -7.39
C THR A 1070 -11.62 -10.63 -6.79
N ARG A 1071 -10.44 -11.01 -6.27
CA ARG A 1071 -10.23 -12.29 -5.59
C ARG A 1071 -11.20 -12.47 -4.42
N LYS A 1072 -11.34 -11.46 -3.55
CA LYS A 1072 -12.25 -11.52 -2.40
C LYS A 1072 -13.68 -11.82 -2.83
N GLU A 1073 -14.21 -11.10 -3.83
CA GLU A 1073 -15.59 -11.29 -4.28
C GLU A 1073 -15.80 -12.62 -5.02
N VAL A 1074 -14.83 -13.05 -5.83
CA VAL A 1074 -14.89 -14.35 -6.51
C VAL A 1074 -14.87 -15.50 -5.49
N MET A 1075 -13.97 -15.45 -4.49
CA MET A 1075 -13.93 -16.44 -3.43
C MET A 1075 -15.23 -16.47 -2.62
N ARG A 1076 -15.81 -15.29 -2.33
CA ARG A 1076 -17.10 -15.18 -1.64
C ARG A 1076 -18.24 -15.77 -2.46
N ARG A 1077 -18.36 -15.45 -3.75
CA ARG A 1077 -19.44 -15.94 -4.63
C ARG A 1077 -19.34 -17.44 -4.93
N THR A 1078 -18.13 -17.98 -4.96
CA THR A 1078 -17.87 -19.39 -5.28
C THR A 1078 -17.68 -20.27 -4.05
N ASN A 1079 -17.90 -19.75 -2.83
CA ASN A 1079 -17.62 -20.47 -1.57
C ASN A 1079 -16.20 -21.06 -1.53
N ASN A 1080 -15.21 -20.27 -1.95
CA ASN A 1080 -13.79 -20.63 -2.06
C ASN A 1080 -13.44 -21.72 -3.10
N ALA A 1081 -14.38 -22.10 -3.97
CA ALA A 1081 -14.12 -23.06 -5.05
C ALA A 1081 -13.26 -22.48 -6.18
N GLN A 1082 -13.33 -21.16 -6.40
CA GLN A 1082 -12.47 -20.43 -7.33
C GLN A 1082 -11.62 -19.42 -6.57
N ARG A 1083 -10.30 -19.44 -6.79
CA ARG A 1083 -9.33 -18.60 -6.05
C ARG A 1083 -8.39 -17.89 -7.01
N PRO A 1084 -8.76 -16.70 -7.51
CA PRO A 1084 -7.89 -15.93 -8.40
C PRO A 1084 -6.50 -15.70 -7.79
N GLN A 1085 -5.46 -15.70 -8.62
CA GLN A 1085 -4.08 -15.48 -8.19
C GLN A 1085 -3.40 -14.44 -9.06
N GLU A 1086 -2.49 -13.66 -8.47
CA GLU A 1086 -1.70 -12.66 -9.20
C GLU A 1086 -0.24 -12.67 -8.76
N TRP A 1087 0.62 -12.37 -9.72
CA TRP A 1087 2.05 -12.14 -9.52
C TRP A 1087 2.37 -10.74 -10.04
N ASN A 1088 3.03 -9.92 -9.20
CA ASN A 1088 3.20 -8.51 -9.45
C ASN A 1088 4.69 -8.12 -9.39
N MET A 1089 5.21 -7.54 -10.47
CA MET A 1089 6.52 -6.88 -10.57
C MET A 1089 6.40 -5.47 -11.17
N LEU A 1090 5.27 -4.80 -10.99
CA LEU A 1090 5.11 -3.40 -11.36
C LEU A 1090 6.09 -2.51 -10.59
N THR A 1091 6.68 -1.53 -11.28
CA THR A 1091 7.65 -0.57 -10.75
C THR A 1091 7.00 0.75 -10.30
N GLY A 1092 5.70 0.92 -10.55
CA GLY A 1092 4.90 2.07 -10.15
C GLY A 1092 3.43 1.71 -9.94
N GLU A 1093 2.62 2.67 -9.46
CA GLU A 1093 1.18 2.49 -9.26
C GLU A 1093 0.39 2.80 -10.55
N PHE A 1094 -0.62 1.98 -10.84
CA PHE A 1094 -1.53 2.18 -11.97
C PHE A 1094 -2.99 2.10 -11.53
N TYR A 1095 -3.82 2.94 -12.13
CA TYR A 1095 -5.25 3.08 -11.87
C TYR A 1095 -6.03 2.96 -13.19
N PHE A 1096 -6.96 2.00 -13.25
CA PHE A 1096 -7.83 1.83 -14.42
C PHE A 1096 -8.77 3.02 -14.58
N ALA A 1097 -9.47 3.40 -13.51
CA ALA A 1097 -10.26 4.63 -13.41
C ALA A 1097 -9.51 5.63 -12.50
N LYS A 1098 -9.43 6.89 -12.92
CA LYS A 1098 -8.83 7.98 -12.15
C LYS A 1098 -9.88 8.74 -11.34
#